data_AF-A0A845KJT6-F1
#
_entry.id   AF-A0A845KJT6-F1
#
_cell.length_a   1.000
_cell.length_b   1.000
_cell.length_c   1.000
_cell.angle_alpha   90.00
_cell.angle_beta   90.00
_cell.angle_gamma   90.00
#
_symmetry.space_group_name_H-M   'P 1'
#
loop_
_entity.id
_entity.type
_entity.pdbx_description
1 polymer ?
#
loop_
_entity_poly.entity_id
_entity_poly.type
_entity_poly.pdbx_seq_one_letter_code
_entity_poly.pdbx_strand_id
1 'polypeptide(L)'
;MKRENEHKEYCEQDILDQISRMSEDTEVPDSLRSENIDKLLEKKKQKKHFRPYQIGLVAAACVAVVAGTVVWQYGRMHEGAINSPDVSGGNAGSSAGNSNTVKKISDSKKIRTAQSYDEIYKYIKRSQDNSGIAMYARNVNETAAVEDSASTGRSTASSTEAASADTGVATADGSYSQTNVRQSGVDEGDIAKTDGTYLYVREDNGRTIDIVDVGNSGTNIEKYSEITLGKEYKIQEFYVNTDQKKLVAVCQKECADKSNKKQMNTDTWNQTKTAAVTYDIRDIKKPVKEGEVTQSGTYNSSRMADGYLYLFSEYYTGGDVVKDKPVTYVPLVNGKEMSQTSICLPPVNCGTMYEVISSMDISKPDKTVDNKAILSEGGQMYVSGKNIYYYESEWQQDNQTVTTLRKISYRKGKLKAVAQGKVKGYLNDTFSLDEYKGNLRLFTTNDDENLVTILDKKLDKISSIENLAKGESIYSARFMKEAGYFVTYEQVDPLFSVDLSNPEKPKILGKLKIPGFSEYLHFYGEDKLLGIGMSTDEESGVSEGVKITMFDITDRTDVKEESTLVLDDLYGTNAAYDYKSVLADQQKNRIGFSGYSQNGETYCLLTYNGKEKKFETILKEEISGNTSQGIRGIYIEDTLYVISGNIIEAYDMDTGKKTGDIIL
;
A
#
# COMPACT_ATOMS: atom_id res chain seq x y z
N MET A 1 9.21 -26.22 30.91
CA MET A 1 10.41 -26.27 30.06
C MET A 1 10.83 -27.69 29.72
N LYS A 2 11.46 -28.49 30.61
CA LYS A 2 12.07 -29.78 30.16
C LYS A 2 11.11 -30.75 29.45
N ARG A 3 9.90 -30.96 29.98
CA ARG A 3 8.88 -31.83 29.34
C ARG A 3 8.21 -31.25 28.09
N GLU A 4 8.39 -29.97 27.78
CA GLU A 4 7.84 -29.35 26.56
C GLU A 4 8.80 -29.53 25.36
N ASN A 5 10.11 -29.59 25.61
CA ASN A 5 11.10 -29.93 24.59
C ASN A 5 10.99 -31.42 24.21
N GLU A 6 10.93 -32.31 25.20
CA GLU A 6 10.76 -33.77 25.00
C GLU A 6 9.51 -34.08 24.15
N HIS A 7 8.44 -33.28 24.30
CA HIS A 7 7.19 -33.44 23.55
C HIS A 7 7.23 -32.84 22.13
N LYS A 8 8.19 -31.95 21.85
CA LYS A 8 8.47 -31.39 20.52
C LYS A 8 9.35 -32.32 19.69
N GLU A 9 10.48 -32.79 20.25
CA GLU A 9 11.38 -33.74 19.57
C GLU A 9 10.59 -34.96 19.09
N TYR A 10 9.73 -35.54 19.93
CA TYR A 10 8.90 -36.68 19.57
C TYR A 10 7.90 -36.40 18.42
N CYS A 11 7.48 -35.15 18.23
CA CYS A 11 6.58 -34.75 17.15
C CYS A 11 7.33 -34.47 15.84
N GLU A 12 8.53 -33.89 15.93
CA GLU A 12 9.38 -33.64 14.76
C GLU A 12 9.93 -34.96 14.18
N GLN A 13 10.25 -35.94 15.04
CA GLN A 13 10.65 -37.29 14.61
C GLN A 13 9.55 -38.03 13.83
N ASP A 14 8.31 -38.03 14.31
CA ASP A 14 7.19 -38.74 13.66
C ASP A 14 6.82 -38.12 12.30
N ILE A 15 6.94 -36.79 12.16
CA ILE A 15 6.77 -36.09 10.88
C ILE A 15 7.87 -36.49 9.89
N LEU A 16 9.13 -36.61 10.32
CA LEU A 16 10.23 -37.05 9.46
C LEU A 16 10.08 -38.52 9.02
N ASP A 17 9.63 -39.40 9.93
CA ASP A 17 9.31 -40.80 9.62
C ASP A 17 8.13 -40.93 8.64
N GLN A 18 7.11 -40.08 8.74
CA GLN A 18 6.01 -40.01 7.78
C GLN A 18 6.50 -39.52 6.41
N ILE A 19 7.29 -38.45 6.35
CA ILE A 19 7.88 -37.95 5.09
C ILE A 19 8.76 -39.03 4.43
N SER A 20 9.56 -39.76 5.21
CA SER A 20 10.37 -40.86 4.71
C SER A 20 9.50 -41.94 4.05
N ARG A 21 8.48 -42.44 4.74
CA ARG A 21 7.57 -43.48 4.20
C ARG A 21 6.76 -43.01 2.99
N MET A 22 6.37 -41.73 2.96
CA MET A 22 5.73 -41.13 1.78
C MET A 22 6.65 -41.02 0.56
N SER A 23 7.97 -41.08 0.74
CA SER A 23 8.94 -41.03 -0.36
C SER A 23 9.33 -42.40 -0.94
N GLU A 24 9.05 -43.51 -0.24
CA GLU A 24 9.52 -44.86 -0.62
C GLU A 24 8.94 -45.36 -1.96
N ASP A 25 7.71 -44.97 -2.31
CA ASP A 25 7.03 -45.36 -3.56
C ASP A 25 7.16 -44.34 -4.72
N THR A 26 7.96 -43.27 -4.56
CA THR A 26 8.09 -42.22 -5.60
C THR A 26 9.28 -42.48 -6.53
N GLU A 27 9.06 -43.14 -7.68
CA GLU A 27 10.10 -43.34 -8.68
C GLU A 27 10.58 -42.02 -9.30
N VAL A 28 11.83 -41.64 -9.02
CA VAL A 28 12.48 -40.48 -9.67
C VAL A 28 12.64 -40.75 -11.18
N PRO A 29 12.10 -39.88 -12.06
CA PRO A 29 12.20 -40.03 -13.52
C PRO A 29 13.65 -40.17 -13.99
N ASP A 30 13.90 -41.05 -14.98
CA ASP A 30 15.26 -41.32 -15.49
C ASP A 30 16.01 -40.06 -15.98
N SER A 31 15.30 -39.04 -16.46
CA SER A 31 15.87 -37.75 -16.87
C SER A 31 16.47 -36.93 -15.72
N LEU A 32 16.03 -37.16 -14.48
CA LEU A 32 16.46 -36.45 -13.26
C LEU A 32 17.40 -37.29 -12.39
N ARG A 33 17.68 -38.54 -12.77
CA ARG A 33 18.71 -39.37 -12.12
C ARG A 33 20.09 -38.77 -12.42
N SER A 34 20.95 -38.71 -11.39
CA SER A 34 22.26 -38.05 -11.42
C SER A 34 23.13 -38.43 -12.63
N GLU A 35 23.13 -39.71 -13.00
CA GLU A 35 23.87 -40.27 -14.15
C GLU A 35 23.43 -39.74 -15.55
N ASN A 36 22.27 -39.07 -15.63
CA ASN A 36 21.74 -38.47 -16.86
C ASN A 36 21.81 -36.94 -16.87
N ILE A 37 22.01 -36.29 -15.72
CA ILE A 37 22.17 -34.82 -15.62
C ILE A 37 23.42 -34.36 -16.39
N ASP A 38 24.53 -35.09 -16.31
CA ASP A 38 25.75 -34.75 -17.07
C ASP A 38 25.51 -34.69 -18.60
N LYS A 39 24.65 -35.58 -19.13
CA LYS A 39 24.30 -35.62 -20.57
C LYS A 39 23.45 -34.41 -21.01
N LEU A 40 22.68 -33.82 -20.09
CA LEU A 40 21.99 -32.55 -20.29
C LEU A 40 22.97 -31.37 -20.25
N LEU A 41 23.96 -31.41 -19.35
CA LEU A 41 24.97 -30.36 -19.18
C LEU A 41 26.01 -30.31 -20.32
N GLU A 42 26.39 -31.44 -20.91
CA GLU A 42 27.29 -31.46 -22.08
C GLU A 42 26.63 -30.82 -23.31
N LYS A 43 25.32 -31.02 -23.51
CA LYS A 43 24.57 -30.53 -24.69
C LYS A 43 24.52 -29.00 -24.85
N LYS A 44 24.79 -28.22 -23.79
CA LYS A 44 24.70 -26.74 -23.81
C LYS A 44 26.05 -25.99 -23.86
N LYS A 45 27.21 -26.66 -24.00
CA LYS A 45 28.53 -25.99 -23.94
C LYS A 45 29.20 -25.73 -25.30
N GLN A 46 29.06 -24.51 -25.84
CA GLN A 46 30.05 -23.92 -26.75
C GLN A 46 30.36 -22.46 -26.43
N LYS A 47 31.60 -22.21 -25.95
CA LYS A 47 32.31 -20.90 -25.86
C LYS A 47 31.69 -19.91 -24.84
N LYS A 48 32.45 -19.23 -23.97
CA LYS A 48 33.92 -19.08 -23.79
C LYS A 48 34.34 -19.34 -22.33
N HIS A 49 35.64 -19.29 -22.05
CA HIS A 49 36.22 -19.67 -20.75
C HIS A 49 36.06 -18.62 -19.64
N PHE A 50 35.80 -19.10 -18.44
CA PHE A 50 36.47 -18.65 -17.21
C PHE A 50 37.00 -19.87 -16.44
N ARG A 51 37.94 -19.68 -15.50
CA ARG A 51 38.42 -20.74 -14.58
C ARG A 51 37.82 -20.52 -13.18
N PRO A 52 37.61 -21.60 -12.40
CA PRO A 52 36.75 -21.54 -11.22
C PRO A 52 37.49 -21.11 -9.95
N TYR A 53 36.73 -20.58 -9.00
CA TYR A 53 36.90 -20.94 -7.59
C TYR A 53 35.61 -21.62 -7.12
N GLN A 54 35.73 -22.69 -6.33
CA GLN A 54 34.58 -23.38 -5.74
C GLN A 54 34.39 -22.91 -4.29
N ILE A 55 33.14 -22.68 -3.88
CA ILE A 55 32.60 -22.86 -2.52
C ILE A 55 31.07 -22.67 -2.60
N GLY A 56 30.29 -23.35 -1.74
CA GLY A 56 28.95 -22.88 -1.36
C GLY A 56 27.74 -23.43 -2.12
N LEU A 57 27.48 -24.75 -2.07
CA LEU A 57 26.17 -25.32 -2.39
C LEU A 57 25.12 -24.97 -1.30
N VAL A 58 24.71 -23.70 -1.26
CA VAL A 58 23.75 -23.18 -0.27
C VAL A 58 22.64 -22.33 -0.91
N ALA A 59 22.97 -21.51 -1.92
CA ALA A 59 22.02 -20.54 -2.51
C ALA A 59 20.71 -21.18 -3.05
N ALA A 60 20.79 -22.37 -3.66
CA ALA A 60 19.64 -23.05 -4.24
C ALA A 60 18.58 -23.48 -3.20
N ALA A 61 18.97 -23.74 -1.94
CA ALA A 61 18.04 -24.17 -0.90
C ALA A 61 17.17 -23.00 -0.39
N CYS A 62 17.72 -21.79 -0.30
CA CYS A 62 17.00 -20.63 0.21
C CYS A 62 15.88 -20.18 -0.74
N VAL A 63 16.12 -20.16 -2.05
CA VAL A 63 15.12 -19.76 -3.06
C VAL A 63 13.91 -20.70 -3.05
N ALA A 64 14.15 -22.01 -2.98
CA ALA A 64 13.09 -23.02 -2.90
C ALA A 64 12.24 -22.90 -1.62
N VAL A 65 12.85 -22.53 -0.49
CA VAL A 65 12.12 -22.30 0.77
C VAL A 65 11.30 -21.01 0.73
N VAL A 66 11.82 -19.91 0.17
CA VAL A 66 11.05 -18.66 0.07
C VAL A 66 9.85 -18.83 -0.87
N ALA A 67 10.07 -19.29 -2.10
CA ALA A 67 8.98 -19.58 -3.04
C ALA A 67 8.00 -20.63 -2.47
N GLY A 68 8.53 -21.69 -1.85
CA GLY A 68 7.73 -22.73 -1.20
C GLY A 68 6.87 -22.23 -0.05
N THR A 69 7.37 -21.33 0.80
CA THR A 69 6.57 -20.77 1.92
C THR A 69 5.46 -19.84 1.44
N VAL A 70 5.69 -19.01 0.42
CA VAL A 70 4.64 -18.18 -0.19
C VAL A 70 3.56 -19.07 -0.80
N VAL A 71 3.93 -20.03 -1.65
CA VAL A 71 2.98 -20.96 -2.28
C VAL A 71 2.27 -21.84 -1.24
N TRP A 72 2.93 -22.25 -0.15
CA TRP A 72 2.31 -23.10 0.89
C TRP A 72 1.39 -22.33 1.86
N GLN A 73 1.61 -21.02 2.09
CA GLN A 73 0.67 -20.19 2.85
C GLN A 73 -0.57 -19.82 2.04
N TYR A 74 -0.45 -19.55 0.74
CA TYR A 74 -1.58 -19.19 -0.12
C TYR A 74 -2.34 -20.40 -0.70
N GLY A 75 -1.62 -21.42 -1.17
CA GLY A 75 -2.21 -22.59 -1.86
C GLY A 75 -3.04 -23.52 -0.97
N ARG A 76 -3.02 -23.36 0.36
CA ARG A 76 -3.70 -24.27 1.29
C ARG A 76 -5.15 -23.91 1.61
N MET A 77 -5.79 -23.07 0.80
CA MET A 77 -7.20 -22.66 0.96
C MET A 77 -8.16 -23.11 -0.16
N HIS A 78 -7.67 -23.67 -1.27
CA HIS A 78 -8.52 -24.11 -2.39
C HIS A 78 -8.09 -25.46 -2.98
N GLU A 79 -8.51 -26.58 -2.37
CA GLU A 79 -8.66 -27.85 -3.09
C GLU A 79 -9.65 -28.80 -2.40
N GLY A 80 -10.46 -29.52 -3.20
CA GLY A 80 -11.54 -30.40 -2.73
C GLY A 80 -12.94 -29.77 -2.77
N ALA A 81 -13.98 -30.38 -3.35
CA ALA A 81 -14.04 -31.64 -4.11
C ALA A 81 -15.21 -31.63 -5.12
N ILE A 82 -15.23 -32.59 -6.07
CA ILE A 82 -16.29 -32.72 -7.10
C ILE A 82 -16.74 -34.19 -7.20
N ASN A 83 -18.06 -34.41 -7.35
CA ASN A 83 -18.82 -35.65 -7.65
C ASN A 83 -19.43 -36.45 -6.46
N SER A 84 -20.73 -36.21 -6.20
CA SER A 84 -21.91 -37.13 -6.21
C SER A 84 -21.81 -38.63 -5.84
N PRO A 85 -22.89 -39.34 -5.37
CA PRO A 85 -24.33 -39.02 -5.53
C PRO A 85 -25.26 -39.29 -4.30
N ASP A 86 -26.58 -39.26 -4.54
CA ASP A 86 -27.71 -39.51 -3.60
C ASP A 86 -27.62 -40.74 -2.66
N VAL A 87 -28.03 -40.56 -1.40
CA VAL A 87 -28.83 -41.52 -0.61
C VAL A 87 -29.82 -40.79 0.30
N SER A 88 -31.09 -41.22 0.32
CA SER A 88 -32.13 -40.70 1.21
C SER A 88 -32.20 -41.45 2.56
N GLY A 89 -32.31 -40.73 3.67
CA GLY A 89 -32.59 -41.34 4.98
C GLY A 89 -32.76 -40.31 6.11
N GLY A 90 -34.00 -40.08 6.55
CA GLY A 90 -34.29 -39.14 7.63
C GLY A 90 -34.64 -39.82 8.95
N ASN A 91 -34.20 -39.23 10.07
CA ASN A 91 -35.01 -39.22 11.29
C ASN A 91 -34.67 -38.00 12.17
N ALA A 92 -35.62 -37.56 13.01
CA ALA A 92 -35.53 -36.31 13.75
C ALA A 92 -34.91 -36.46 15.15
N GLY A 93 -34.18 -35.45 15.64
CA GLY A 93 -33.58 -35.50 16.98
C GLY A 93 -32.90 -34.22 17.49
N SER A 94 -33.69 -33.31 18.07
CA SER A 94 -33.27 -32.18 18.92
C SER A 94 -32.67 -30.93 18.24
N SER A 95 -33.05 -29.76 18.75
CA SER A 95 -32.70 -28.44 18.19
C SER A 95 -31.63 -27.73 19.03
N ALA A 96 -30.46 -27.51 18.44
CA ALA A 96 -29.54 -26.42 18.79
C ALA A 96 -29.35 -25.57 17.51
N GLY A 97 -29.46 -24.24 17.64
CA GLY A 97 -29.54 -23.36 16.47
C GLY A 97 -28.20 -23.22 15.75
N ASN A 98 -28.06 -23.86 14.58
CA ASN A 98 -26.92 -23.61 13.69
C ASN A 98 -27.07 -22.25 12.98
N SER A 99 -26.72 -21.17 13.67
CA SER A 99 -26.74 -19.82 13.09
C SER A 99 -25.34 -19.37 12.68
N ASN A 100 -24.94 -19.73 11.46
CA ASN A 100 -23.91 -18.96 10.75
C ASN A 100 -24.47 -17.56 10.50
N THR A 101 -24.07 -16.60 11.33
CA THR A 101 -24.55 -15.20 11.33
C THR A 101 -23.91 -14.41 10.20
N VAL A 102 -24.35 -14.70 8.96
CA VAL A 102 -23.94 -14.08 7.70
C VAL A 102 -23.75 -12.57 7.85
N LYS A 103 -22.54 -12.07 7.54
CA LYS A 103 -22.23 -10.62 7.50
C LYS A 103 -22.89 -9.97 6.28
N LYS A 104 -24.20 -9.77 6.34
CA LYS A 104 -24.95 -9.10 5.26
C LYS A 104 -24.60 -7.62 5.20
N ILE A 105 -23.95 -7.21 4.11
CA ILE A 105 -23.64 -5.81 3.79
C ILE A 105 -24.93 -5.04 3.51
N SER A 106 -25.15 -3.92 4.21
CA SER A 106 -26.32 -3.06 4.01
C SER A 106 -26.29 -2.32 2.67
N ASP A 107 -27.41 -2.36 1.93
CA ASP A 107 -27.61 -1.60 0.69
C ASP A 107 -27.89 -0.09 0.90
N SER A 108 -27.86 0.40 2.15
CA SER A 108 -28.05 1.82 2.46
C SER A 108 -26.95 2.68 1.80
N LYS A 109 -27.32 3.58 0.87
CA LYS A 109 -26.38 4.56 0.29
C LYS A 109 -25.97 5.71 1.21
N LYS A 110 -26.55 5.78 2.42
CA LYS A 110 -26.18 6.77 3.44
C LYS A 110 -25.33 6.09 4.53
N ILE A 111 -24.16 6.67 4.81
CA ILE A 111 -23.39 6.36 6.03
C ILE A 111 -24.28 6.70 7.23
N ARG A 112 -24.42 5.76 8.17
CA ARG A 112 -25.07 6.01 9.47
C ARG A 112 -24.03 6.52 10.47
N THR A 113 -24.37 7.53 11.25
CA THR A 113 -23.64 7.87 12.47
C THR A 113 -24.30 7.21 13.68
N ALA A 114 -23.52 6.89 14.71
CA ALA A 114 -24.04 6.27 15.92
C ALA A 114 -24.94 7.23 16.71
N GLN A 115 -26.09 6.72 17.15
CA GLN A 115 -27.08 7.43 17.96
C GLN A 115 -26.81 7.28 19.47
N SER A 116 -25.98 6.29 19.86
CA SER A 116 -25.54 6.07 21.24
C SER A 116 -24.22 5.29 21.28
N TYR A 117 -23.40 5.45 22.32
CA TYR A 117 -22.31 4.51 22.60
C TYR A 117 -22.80 3.07 22.82
N ASP A 118 -24.04 2.93 23.28
CA ASP A 118 -24.77 1.67 23.43
C ASP A 118 -25.05 0.95 22.08
N GLU A 119 -25.04 1.66 20.96
CA GLU A 119 -25.15 1.10 19.60
C GLU A 119 -23.78 0.60 19.13
N ILE A 120 -22.74 1.40 19.34
CA ILE A 120 -21.33 1.07 19.05
C ILE A 120 -20.89 -0.19 19.80
N TYR A 121 -21.16 -0.27 21.10
CA TYR A 121 -20.85 -1.44 21.93
C TYR A 121 -21.48 -2.73 21.37
N LYS A 122 -22.69 -2.65 20.80
CA LYS A 122 -23.38 -3.81 20.21
C LYS A 122 -22.74 -4.28 18.89
N TYR A 123 -22.23 -3.36 18.07
CA TYR A 123 -21.43 -3.72 16.88
C TYR A 123 -20.14 -4.44 17.31
N ILE A 124 -19.44 -3.93 18.33
CA ILE A 124 -18.17 -4.50 18.79
C ILE A 124 -18.38 -5.89 19.41
N LYS A 125 -19.36 -6.04 20.31
CA LYS A 125 -19.69 -7.36 20.87
C LYS A 125 -20.10 -8.36 19.78
N ARG A 126 -20.78 -7.93 18.71
CA ARG A 126 -21.12 -8.83 17.61
C ARG A 126 -19.90 -9.37 16.84
N SER A 127 -18.83 -8.60 16.65
CA SER A 127 -17.57 -9.16 16.11
C SER A 127 -16.96 -10.18 17.08
N GLN A 128 -16.95 -9.89 18.38
CA GLN A 128 -16.42 -10.80 19.39
C GLN A 128 -17.20 -12.12 19.45
N ASP A 129 -18.54 -12.04 19.50
CA ASP A 129 -19.43 -13.20 19.51
C ASP A 129 -19.31 -14.02 18.21
N ASN A 130 -19.29 -13.37 17.04
CA ASN A 130 -19.06 -14.03 15.75
C ASN A 130 -17.67 -14.70 15.69
N SER A 131 -16.63 -14.12 16.29
CA SER A 131 -15.28 -14.72 16.31
C SER A 131 -15.22 -16.01 17.16
N GLY A 132 -15.99 -16.08 18.25
CA GLY A 132 -16.18 -17.32 19.01
C GLY A 132 -16.92 -18.40 18.20
N ILE A 133 -17.93 -18.01 17.42
CA ILE A 133 -18.68 -18.92 16.55
C ILE A 133 -17.82 -19.42 15.38
N ALA A 134 -16.98 -18.57 14.78
CA ALA A 134 -16.11 -18.95 13.66
C ALA A 134 -15.15 -20.12 13.98
N MET A 135 -14.72 -20.23 15.25
CA MET A 135 -13.88 -21.33 15.73
C MET A 135 -14.62 -22.68 15.78
N TYR A 136 -15.96 -22.66 15.91
CA TYR A 136 -16.82 -23.84 15.82
C TYR A 136 -17.32 -24.11 14.38
N ALA A 137 -17.61 -23.05 13.60
CA ALA A 137 -18.23 -23.14 12.28
C ALA A 137 -17.35 -23.79 11.20
N ARG A 138 -16.00 -23.71 11.35
CA ARG A 138 -15.05 -24.40 10.45
C ARG A 138 -15.24 -25.92 10.36
N ASN A 139 -15.94 -26.54 11.32
CA ASN A 139 -16.20 -27.99 11.34
C ASN A 139 -17.51 -28.41 10.65
N VAL A 140 -18.31 -27.49 10.10
CA VAL A 140 -19.74 -27.77 9.81
C VAL A 140 -20.19 -27.42 8.38
N ASN A 141 -19.50 -26.52 7.66
CA ASN A 141 -20.12 -25.84 6.52
C ASN A 141 -19.62 -26.23 5.11
N GLU A 142 -19.39 -27.52 4.89
CA GLU A 142 -19.17 -28.16 3.57
C GLU A 142 -20.46 -28.24 2.71
N THR A 143 -21.55 -27.54 3.09
CA THR A 143 -22.88 -27.73 2.51
C THR A 143 -23.60 -26.45 2.09
N ALA A 144 -23.95 -26.41 0.80
CA ALA A 144 -24.94 -25.57 0.11
C ALA A 144 -24.76 -24.02 0.09
N ALA A 145 -24.62 -23.48 -1.13
CA ALA A 145 -24.70 -22.05 -1.49
C ALA A 145 -25.96 -21.78 -2.37
N VAL A 146 -26.15 -20.51 -2.82
CA VAL A 146 -27.18 -19.97 -3.76
C VAL A 146 -28.68 -20.18 -3.38
N GLU A 147 -29.69 -19.37 -3.78
CA GLU A 147 -29.91 -18.20 -4.69
C GLU A 147 -31.14 -17.38 -4.12
N ASP A 148 -31.68 -16.24 -4.58
CA ASP A 148 -31.49 -15.28 -5.70
C ASP A 148 -31.98 -13.84 -5.30
N SER A 149 -31.80 -12.91 -6.25
CA SER A 149 -32.30 -11.56 -6.56
C SER A 149 -33.84 -11.30 -6.46
N ALA A 150 -34.45 -10.14 -6.79
CA ALA A 150 -34.03 -9.02 -7.66
C ALA A 150 -34.81 -7.67 -7.48
N SER A 151 -34.30 -6.61 -8.15
CA SER A 151 -35.04 -5.46 -8.77
C SER A 151 -35.66 -4.36 -7.86
N THR A 152 -35.73 -3.04 -8.20
CA THR A 152 -35.08 -2.08 -9.15
C THR A 152 -35.37 -0.61 -8.68
N GLY A 153 -34.68 0.46 -9.15
CA GLY A 153 -35.01 1.84 -8.66
C GLY A 153 -34.24 3.12 -9.11
N ARG A 154 -33.81 3.24 -10.37
CA ARG A 154 -33.12 4.38 -11.07
C ARG A 154 -33.47 5.85 -10.67
N SER A 155 -32.49 6.78 -10.52
CA SER A 155 -32.36 8.09 -11.26
C SER A 155 -31.29 9.14 -10.79
N THR A 156 -30.40 9.49 -11.73
CA THR A 156 -29.59 10.71 -12.06
C THR A 156 -29.58 12.03 -11.23
N ALA A 157 -28.41 12.71 -11.19
CA ALA A 157 -28.21 14.14 -11.57
C ALA A 157 -26.73 14.63 -11.44
N SER A 158 -26.10 15.10 -12.53
CA SER A 158 -24.66 15.46 -12.63
C SER A 158 -24.30 16.87 -12.12
N SER A 159 -23.00 17.17 -11.97
CA SER A 159 -22.39 18.52 -11.85
C SER A 159 -20.84 18.41 -11.88
N THR A 160 -20.19 18.95 -12.91
CA THR A 160 -18.77 18.71 -13.23
C THR A 160 -17.82 19.80 -12.73
N GLU A 161 -16.66 19.43 -12.19
CA GLU A 161 -15.44 20.28 -12.11
C GLU A 161 -14.22 19.42 -12.50
N ALA A 162 -13.26 19.98 -13.25
CA ALA A 162 -12.09 19.24 -13.72
C ALA A 162 -10.94 19.20 -12.70
N ALA A 163 -10.10 18.18 -12.80
CA ALA A 163 -8.79 18.10 -12.14
C ALA A 163 -7.72 17.83 -13.20
N SER A 164 -6.56 18.46 -13.08
CA SER A 164 -5.37 18.21 -13.90
C SER A 164 -4.69 16.91 -13.47
N ALA A 165 -4.16 16.16 -14.43
CA ALA A 165 -3.28 15.04 -14.16
C ALA A 165 -1.84 15.52 -14.35
N ASP A 166 -1.26 16.00 -13.25
CA ASP A 166 0.16 16.28 -13.12
C ASP A 166 0.58 15.81 -11.72
N THR A 167 1.42 14.79 -11.68
CA THR A 167 2.03 14.25 -10.44
C THR A 167 3.55 14.45 -10.47
N GLY A 168 4.01 15.52 -11.12
CA GLY A 168 5.42 15.87 -11.22
C GLY A 168 6.12 15.89 -9.86
N VAL A 169 7.25 15.19 -9.78
CA VAL A 169 8.05 15.01 -8.55
C VAL A 169 9.00 16.22 -8.35
N ALA A 170 8.58 17.40 -8.81
CA ALA A 170 9.41 18.60 -8.98
C ALA A 170 8.61 19.88 -8.69
N THR A 171 9.31 20.96 -8.29
CA THR A 171 8.71 22.30 -8.21
C THR A 171 8.29 22.83 -9.59
N ALA A 172 7.38 23.81 -9.60
CA ALA A 172 6.87 24.43 -10.84
C ALA A 172 7.92 25.23 -11.65
N ASP A 173 9.11 25.44 -11.09
CA ASP A 173 10.29 26.02 -11.75
C ASP A 173 11.42 25.01 -12.00
N GLY A 174 11.23 23.74 -11.59
CA GLY A 174 12.22 22.67 -11.72
C GLY A 174 13.42 22.75 -10.77
N SER A 175 13.50 23.75 -9.87
CA SER A 175 14.66 23.99 -9.01
C SER A 175 14.96 22.86 -8.02
N TYR A 176 13.95 22.17 -7.48
CA TYR A 176 14.17 21.03 -6.57
C TYR A 176 13.06 19.98 -6.62
N SER A 177 13.37 18.75 -6.23
CA SER A 177 12.39 17.64 -6.17
C SER A 177 11.45 17.74 -4.97
N GLN A 178 10.21 17.31 -5.15
CA GLN A 178 9.24 17.10 -4.08
C GLN A 178 8.99 15.59 -3.85
N THR A 179 8.22 15.22 -2.84
CA THR A 179 7.77 13.83 -2.67
C THR A 179 6.90 13.40 -3.87
N ASN A 180 7.08 12.17 -4.35
CA ASN A 180 6.20 11.57 -5.36
C ASN A 180 4.84 11.23 -4.71
N VAL A 181 3.85 12.10 -4.88
CA VAL A 181 2.54 12.01 -4.20
C VAL A 181 1.49 11.23 -5.01
N ARG A 182 0.57 10.55 -4.30
CA ARG A 182 -0.53 9.81 -4.94
C ARG A 182 -1.49 10.70 -5.72
N GLN A 183 -1.67 11.95 -5.29
CA GLN A 183 -2.72 12.84 -5.77
C GLN A 183 -2.22 14.29 -5.87
N SER A 184 -2.28 14.86 -7.07
CA SER A 184 -2.01 16.29 -7.29
C SER A 184 -2.87 17.18 -6.38
N GLY A 185 -2.24 18.12 -5.69
CA GLY A 185 -2.88 19.02 -4.71
C GLY A 185 -3.09 18.43 -3.30
N VAL A 186 -2.59 17.22 -3.02
CA VAL A 186 -2.62 16.60 -1.69
C VAL A 186 -1.22 16.08 -1.36
N ASP A 187 -0.49 16.80 -0.50
CA ASP A 187 0.86 16.41 -0.06
C ASP A 187 0.81 15.24 0.93
N GLU A 188 1.88 14.46 0.96
CA GLU A 188 2.08 13.32 1.86
C GLU A 188 3.37 13.50 2.66
N GLY A 189 3.41 13.04 3.91
CA GLY A 189 4.65 13.09 4.68
C GLY A 189 5.68 12.13 4.11
N ASP A 190 6.95 12.41 4.40
CA ASP A 190 8.07 11.56 3.97
C ASP A 190 9.14 11.42 5.05
N ILE A 191 10.15 10.57 4.81
CA ILE A 191 11.32 10.41 5.69
C ILE A 191 12.47 11.38 5.34
N ALA A 192 12.43 11.98 4.15
CA ALA A 192 13.29 13.07 3.74
C ALA A 192 12.51 14.05 2.84
N LYS A 193 12.75 15.36 2.97
CA LYS A 193 12.20 16.42 2.13
C LYS A 193 13.22 17.57 1.99
N THR A 194 12.96 18.52 1.11
CA THR A 194 13.77 19.76 0.97
C THR A 194 12.87 20.99 0.81
N ASP A 195 13.42 22.17 1.12
CA ASP A 195 12.84 23.48 0.80
C ASP A 195 13.59 24.23 -0.33
N GLY A 196 14.52 23.55 -1.03
CA GLY A 196 15.38 24.14 -2.06
C GLY A 196 16.63 24.80 -1.52
N THR A 197 16.93 24.69 -0.22
CA THR A 197 18.19 25.17 0.38
C THR A 197 18.73 24.17 1.41
N TYR A 198 17.84 23.60 2.23
CA TYR A 198 18.18 22.59 3.23
C TYR A 198 17.59 21.23 2.85
N LEU A 199 18.32 20.16 3.17
CA LEU A 199 17.71 18.84 3.31
C LEU A 199 17.19 18.68 4.74
N TYR A 200 16.04 18.03 4.86
CA TYR A 200 15.45 17.60 6.12
C TYR A 200 15.44 16.07 6.08
N VAL A 201 16.04 15.40 7.06
CA VAL A 201 16.24 13.94 7.05
C VAL A 201 15.91 13.33 8.42
N ARG A 202 15.08 12.30 8.44
CA ARG A 202 14.72 11.59 9.67
C ARG A 202 15.74 10.48 9.96
N GLU A 203 16.49 10.62 11.05
CA GLU A 203 17.42 9.59 11.55
C GLU A 203 16.75 8.22 11.75
N ASP A 204 17.53 7.13 11.58
CA ASP A 204 17.13 5.76 11.94
C ASP A 204 16.84 5.61 13.45
N ASN A 205 17.36 6.51 14.28
CA ASN A 205 17.03 6.59 15.70
C ASN A 205 15.52 6.88 15.95
N GLY A 206 14.79 7.31 14.93
CA GLY A 206 13.34 7.45 14.90
C GLY A 206 12.79 8.64 15.70
N ARG A 207 13.63 9.57 16.17
CA ARG A 207 13.22 10.72 17.01
C ARG A 207 13.82 12.05 16.59
N THR A 208 14.89 12.05 15.79
CA THR A 208 15.47 13.27 15.23
C THR A 208 14.97 13.49 13.80
N ILE A 209 14.72 14.73 13.43
CA ILE A 209 14.84 15.19 12.04
C ILE A 209 16.01 16.17 11.99
N ASP A 210 17.05 15.81 11.27
CA ASP A 210 18.19 16.66 11.01
C ASP A 210 17.89 17.62 9.88
N ILE A 211 18.51 18.80 9.98
CA ILE A 211 18.48 19.84 8.97
C ILE A 211 19.92 20.02 8.51
N VAL A 212 20.15 19.79 7.23
CA VAL A 212 21.49 19.68 6.63
C VAL A 212 21.65 20.78 5.58
N ASP A 213 22.68 21.60 5.75
CA ASP A 213 23.10 22.56 4.73
C ASP A 213 23.93 21.79 3.70
N VAL A 214 23.53 21.87 2.43
CA VAL A 214 24.23 21.21 1.32
C VAL A 214 25.18 22.17 0.59
N GLY A 215 25.14 23.46 0.95
CA GLY A 215 25.80 24.54 0.23
C GLY A 215 25.40 24.60 -1.24
N ASN A 216 26.30 25.17 -2.07
CA ASN A 216 26.19 25.06 -3.51
C ASN A 216 26.94 23.79 -3.96
N SER A 217 26.32 22.93 -4.79
CA SER A 217 26.88 21.70 -5.41
C SER A 217 27.13 20.47 -4.50
N GLY A 218 26.65 20.45 -3.26
CA GLY A 218 26.79 19.27 -2.37
C GLY A 218 28.23 18.91 -1.99
N THR A 219 29.17 19.85 -2.15
CA THR A 219 30.61 19.64 -1.89
C THR A 219 31.04 19.98 -0.46
N ASN A 220 30.19 20.68 0.29
CA ASN A 220 30.40 21.01 1.71
C ASN A 220 29.10 20.72 2.48
N ILE A 221 28.69 19.46 2.54
CA ILE A 221 27.49 19.04 3.26
C ILE A 221 27.78 19.07 4.77
N GLU A 222 26.97 19.80 5.56
CA GLU A 222 27.10 19.83 7.03
C GLU A 222 25.75 19.77 7.76
N LYS A 223 25.70 19.00 8.86
CA LYS A 223 24.55 18.98 9.79
C LYS A 223 24.47 20.34 10.49
N TYR A 224 23.43 21.11 10.15
CA TYR A 224 23.30 22.52 10.49
C TYR A 224 22.50 22.75 11.78
N SER A 225 21.45 21.96 11.98
CA SER A 225 20.62 21.92 13.19
C SER A 225 19.81 20.62 13.25
N GLU A 226 19.10 20.38 14.34
CA GLU A 226 18.29 19.17 14.55
C GLU A 226 16.97 19.46 15.28
N ILE A 227 15.98 18.60 15.06
CA ILE A 227 14.70 18.58 15.79
C ILE A 227 14.55 17.21 16.47
N THR A 228 15.01 17.13 17.72
CA THR A 228 14.96 15.90 18.53
C THR A 228 13.73 15.85 19.42
N LEU A 229 12.87 14.85 19.21
CA LEU A 229 11.69 14.58 20.04
C LEU A 229 12.00 13.70 21.27
N GLY A 230 11.08 13.74 22.23
CA GLY A 230 11.12 12.95 23.47
C GLY A 230 11.15 11.44 23.22
N LYS A 231 11.52 10.67 24.25
CA LYS A 231 11.67 9.21 24.14
C LYS A 231 10.35 8.47 23.94
N GLU A 232 9.23 9.12 24.20
CA GLU A 232 7.88 8.60 24.00
C GLU A 232 7.36 8.74 22.56
N TYR A 233 8.11 9.38 21.65
CA TYR A 233 7.74 9.50 20.23
C TYR A 233 8.63 8.58 19.38
N LYS A 234 8.06 8.05 18.30
CA LYS A 234 8.76 7.51 17.13
C LYS A 234 8.19 8.19 15.89
N ILE A 235 8.96 9.06 15.25
CA ILE A 235 8.61 9.72 13.98
C ILE A 235 8.35 8.63 12.92
N GLN A 236 7.26 8.79 12.19
CA GLN A 236 6.93 7.95 11.04
C GLN A 236 7.31 8.69 9.75
N GLU A 237 6.78 9.90 9.59
CA GLU A 237 7.01 10.78 8.45
C GLU A 237 6.88 12.26 8.89
N PHE A 238 7.28 13.21 8.04
CA PHE A 238 7.08 14.63 8.30
C PHE A 238 6.81 15.47 7.04
N TYR A 239 6.37 16.71 7.27
CA TYR A 239 6.12 17.74 6.25
C TYR A 239 7.02 18.95 6.46
N VAL A 240 7.42 19.57 5.35
CA VAL A 240 8.08 20.89 5.33
C VAL A 240 7.19 21.84 4.55
N ASN A 241 6.41 22.68 5.24
CA ASN A 241 5.57 23.69 4.60
C ASN A 241 6.36 25.00 4.47
N THR A 242 6.86 25.26 3.26
CA THR A 242 7.73 26.39 2.93
C THR A 242 7.02 27.74 3.02
N ASP A 243 5.74 27.81 2.64
CA ASP A 243 4.91 29.02 2.68
C ASP A 243 4.70 29.55 4.10
N GLN A 244 4.27 28.69 5.03
CA GLN A 244 3.99 29.06 6.42
C GLN A 244 5.24 28.94 7.32
N LYS A 245 6.36 28.45 6.77
CA LYS A 245 7.60 28.10 7.48
C LYS A 245 7.33 27.25 8.72
N LYS A 246 6.65 26.11 8.49
CA LYS A 246 6.35 25.08 9.50
C LYS A 246 6.92 23.72 9.11
N LEU A 247 7.48 23.02 10.08
CA LEU A 247 7.71 21.58 9.98
C LEU A 247 6.67 20.84 10.83
N VAL A 248 6.11 19.75 10.33
CA VAL A 248 5.13 18.92 11.06
C VAL A 248 5.63 17.48 11.12
N ALA A 249 6.10 17.05 12.29
CA ALA A 249 6.54 15.68 12.53
C ALA A 249 5.35 14.80 12.95
N VAL A 250 5.02 13.79 12.14
CA VAL A 250 3.96 12.82 12.42
C VAL A 250 4.58 11.60 13.10
N CYS A 251 4.06 11.26 14.28
CA CYS A 251 4.69 10.33 15.20
C CYS A 251 3.72 9.26 15.69
N GLN A 252 4.22 8.03 15.79
CA GLN A 252 3.71 7.08 16.77
C GLN A 252 4.13 7.57 18.16
N LYS A 253 3.21 7.62 19.12
CA LYS A 253 3.48 8.03 20.50
C LYS A 253 3.12 6.91 21.47
N GLU A 254 4.05 6.58 22.37
CA GLU A 254 3.87 5.62 23.44
C GLU A 254 3.15 6.26 24.63
N CYS A 255 2.14 5.58 25.18
CA CYS A 255 1.52 5.98 26.43
C CYS A 255 2.21 5.29 27.62
N ALA A 256 3.18 5.96 28.24
CA ALA A 256 3.74 5.58 29.55
C ALA A 256 2.73 5.72 30.72
N ASP A 257 1.43 5.80 30.42
CA ASP A 257 0.44 6.47 31.25
C ASP A 257 -0.25 5.52 32.23
N LYS A 258 0.41 5.31 33.36
CA LYS A 258 -0.11 4.54 34.51
C LYS A 258 -1.42 5.11 35.09
N SER A 259 -1.88 6.29 34.68
CA SER A 259 -3.15 6.85 35.14
C SER A 259 -4.36 6.13 34.55
N ASN A 260 -4.32 5.73 33.27
CA ASN A 260 -5.43 5.03 32.61
C ASN A 260 -5.80 3.73 33.35
N LYS A 261 -4.82 2.97 33.86
CA LYS A 261 -5.07 1.76 34.67
C LYS A 261 -5.99 2.01 35.88
N LYS A 262 -5.92 3.19 36.52
CA LYS A 262 -6.79 3.56 37.65
C LYS A 262 -8.23 3.90 37.25
N GLN A 263 -8.45 4.36 36.02
CA GLN A 263 -9.79 4.75 35.55
C GLN A 263 -10.54 3.55 34.94
N MET A 264 -9.80 2.66 34.26
CA MET A 264 -10.36 1.45 33.66
C MET A 264 -10.65 0.35 34.69
N ASN A 265 -9.71 0.05 35.58
CA ASN A 265 -9.68 -1.18 36.39
C ASN A 265 -9.78 -2.46 35.52
N THR A 266 -9.12 -2.43 34.37
CA THR A 266 -8.84 -3.56 33.48
C THR A 266 -7.36 -3.48 33.10
N ASP A 267 -6.76 -4.61 32.72
CA ASP A 267 -5.38 -4.64 32.19
C ASP A 267 -5.34 -4.29 30.69
N THR A 268 -6.03 -3.20 30.30
CA THR A 268 -5.98 -2.65 28.94
C THR A 268 -4.53 -2.49 28.49
N TRP A 269 -4.21 -3.19 27.42
CA TRP A 269 -2.95 -3.12 26.68
C TRP A 269 -2.59 -1.68 26.32
N ASN A 270 -1.30 -1.39 26.15
CA ASN A 270 -0.79 -0.04 25.90
C ASN A 270 -1.50 0.59 24.70
N GLN A 271 -2.40 1.57 24.95
CA GLN A 271 -3.04 2.33 23.89
C GLN A 271 -2.00 3.19 23.18
N THR A 272 -1.66 2.80 21.95
CA THR A 272 -0.93 3.63 21.00
C THR A 272 -1.70 4.92 20.74
N LYS A 273 -0.98 6.03 20.56
CA LYS A 273 -1.53 7.29 20.07
C LYS A 273 -0.74 7.73 18.85
N THR A 274 -1.42 8.27 17.85
CA THR A 274 -0.79 9.05 16.79
C THR A 274 -0.71 10.50 17.23
N ALA A 275 0.40 11.17 16.93
CA ALA A 275 0.62 12.59 17.24
C ALA A 275 1.12 13.33 16.01
N ALA A 276 0.76 14.61 15.87
CA ALA A 276 1.49 15.54 15.00
C ALA A 276 2.04 16.68 15.85
N VAL A 277 3.35 16.87 15.78
CA VAL A 277 4.08 17.91 16.52
C VAL A 277 4.54 18.96 15.51
N THR A 278 4.11 20.21 15.68
CA THR A 278 4.41 21.29 14.74
C THR A 278 5.49 22.21 15.31
N TYR A 279 6.46 22.54 14.46
CA TYR A 279 7.58 23.43 14.74
C TYR A 279 7.55 24.63 13.79
N ASP A 280 7.80 25.82 14.31
CA ASP A 280 8.19 26.97 13.51
C ASP A 280 9.64 26.83 13.05
N ILE A 281 9.90 27.05 11.76
CA ILE A 281 11.22 26.95 11.13
C ILE A 281 11.64 28.27 10.45
N ARG A 282 11.14 29.43 10.91
CA ARG A 282 11.60 30.74 10.41
C ARG A 282 13.03 31.07 10.83
N ASP A 283 13.46 30.59 11.99
CA ASP A 283 14.87 30.51 12.38
C ASP A 283 15.29 29.04 12.33
N ILE A 284 15.84 28.64 11.18
CA ILE A 284 16.20 27.24 10.91
C ILE A 284 17.37 26.75 11.80
N LYS A 285 18.13 27.66 12.43
CA LYS A 285 19.13 27.31 13.47
C LYS A 285 18.49 26.92 14.80
N LYS A 286 17.22 27.27 15.01
CA LYS A 286 16.51 27.06 16.27
C LYS A 286 15.01 26.83 16.07
N PRO A 287 14.60 25.69 15.49
CA PRO A 287 13.19 25.34 15.35
C PRO A 287 12.46 25.35 16.70
N VAL A 288 11.24 25.90 16.74
CA VAL A 288 10.48 26.07 17.99
C VAL A 288 9.18 25.29 17.91
N LYS A 289 8.97 24.32 18.81
CA LYS A 289 7.68 23.62 18.94
C LYS A 289 6.58 24.62 19.26
N GLU A 290 5.59 24.74 18.38
CA GLU A 290 4.43 25.61 18.55
C GLU A 290 3.21 24.89 19.13
N GLY A 291 3.08 23.58 18.88
CA GLY A 291 1.93 22.82 19.40
C GLY A 291 1.89 21.34 19.02
N GLU A 292 0.86 20.66 19.51
CA GLU A 292 0.64 19.23 19.28
C GLU A 292 -0.84 18.84 19.26
N VAL A 293 -1.22 18.01 18.28
CA VAL A 293 -2.47 17.22 18.31
C VAL A 293 -2.17 15.74 18.50
N THR A 294 -3.09 15.02 19.14
CA THR A 294 -3.02 13.57 19.36
C THR A 294 -4.36 12.88 19.10
N GLN A 295 -4.33 11.64 18.64
CA GLN A 295 -5.50 10.77 18.52
C GLN A 295 -5.17 9.33 18.93
N SER A 296 -6.16 8.60 19.45
CA SER A 296 -5.99 7.17 19.79
C SER A 296 -5.77 6.32 18.54
N GLY A 297 -4.86 5.36 18.63
CA GLY A 297 -4.56 4.39 17.58
C GLY A 297 -3.09 4.39 17.15
N THR A 298 -2.75 3.35 16.40
CA THR A 298 -1.46 3.23 15.71
C THR A 298 -1.48 4.06 14.44
N TYR A 299 -0.36 4.70 14.08
CA TYR A 299 -0.27 5.50 12.85
C TYR A 299 -0.62 4.67 11.61
N ASN A 300 -1.50 5.21 10.75
CA ASN A 300 -1.89 4.59 9.48
C ASN A 300 -1.41 5.45 8.30
N SER A 301 -1.79 6.73 8.29
CA SER A 301 -1.40 7.65 7.23
C SER A 301 -1.54 9.12 7.66
N SER A 302 -1.04 10.04 6.85
CA SER A 302 -1.39 11.46 6.96
C SER A 302 -1.47 12.11 5.57
N ARG A 303 -2.17 13.24 5.44
CA ARG A 303 -2.20 14.07 4.22
C ARG A 303 -2.23 15.55 4.56
N MET A 304 -1.67 16.42 3.71
CA MET A 304 -1.78 17.88 3.85
C MET A 304 -2.42 18.53 2.61
N ALA A 305 -3.46 19.33 2.82
CA ALA A 305 -4.16 20.07 1.76
C ALA A 305 -4.80 21.36 2.31
N ASP A 306 -4.86 22.44 1.51
CA ASP A 306 -5.36 23.77 1.91
C ASP A 306 -4.67 24.40 3.16
N GLY A 307 -3.48 23.93 3.55
CA GLY A 307 -2.84 24.30 4.83
C GLY A 307 -3.42 23.59 6.06
N TYR A 308 -4.15 22.49 5.85
CA TYR A 308 -4.66 21.61 6.90
C TYR A 308 -4.00 20.24 6.80
N LEU A 309 -3.55 19.72 7.94
CA LEU A 309 -3.16 18.32 8.10
C LEU A 309 -4.40 17.47 8.38
N TYR A 310 -4.44 16.27 7.82
CA TYR A 310 -5.40 15.21 8.13
C TYR A 310 -4.62 14.00 8.63
N LEU A 311 -4.94 13.51 9.82
CA LEU A 311 -4.27 12.38 10.48
C LEU A 311 -5.17 11.15 10.50
N PHE A 312 -4.59 10.01 10.14
CA PHE A 312 -5.26 8.72 10.03
C PHE A 312 -4.58 7.71 10.97
N SER A 313 -5.35 7.02 11.82
CA SER A 313 -4.81 6.03 12.77
C SER A 313 -5.80 4.94 13.15
N GLU A 314 -5.31 3.71 13.26
CA GLU A 314 -6.13 2.53 13.56
C GLU A 314 -6.23 2.30 15.07
N TYR A 315 -7.45 2.39 15.62
CA TYR A 315 -7.75 2.14 17.02
C TYR A 315 -8.55 0.85 17.19
N TYR A 316 -7.86 -0.24 17.52
CA TYR A 316 -8.47 -1.53 17.87
C TYR A 316 -9.13 -1.47 19.26
N THR A 317 -10.34 -2.03 19.39
CA THR A 317 -11.11 -1.95 20.63
C THR A 317 -10.71 -2.97 21.69
N GLY A 318 -10.01 -4.04 21.29
CA GLY A 318 -9.67 -5.16 22.16
C GLY A 318 -10.89 -5.97 22.63
N GLY A 319 -10.67 -6.87 23.59
CA GLY A 319 -11.70 -7.71 24.22
C GLY A 319 -12.46 -7.02 25.35
N ASP A 320 -11.72 -6.32 26.23
CA ASP A 320 -12.15 -5.79 27.54
C ASP A 320 -13.02 -4.53 27.48
N VAL A 321 -13.88 -4.44 26.46
CA VAL A 321 -14.81 -3.33 26.29
C VAL A 321 -15.92 -3.40 27.34
N VAL A 322 -16.07 -2.34 28.14
CA VAL A 322 -17.02 -2.24 29.26
C VAL A 322 -18.12 -1.27 28.87
N LYS A 323 -19.34 -1.78 28.66
CA LYS A 323 -20.51 -1.06 28.12
C LYS A 323 -20.65 0.38 28.64
N ASP A 324 -20.68 0.54 29.96
CA ASP A 324 -20.97 1.81 30.62
C ASP A 324 -19.70 2.66 30.87
N LYS A 325 -18.57 2.33 30.23
CA LYS A 325 -17.32 3.10 30.17
C LYS A 325 -16.89 3.33 28.70
N PRO A 326 -17.45 4.32 27.98
CA PRO A 326 -17.16 4.55 26.56
C PRO A 326 -15.66 4.67 26.24
N VAL A 327 -14.86 5.33 27.08
CA VAL A 327 -13.39 5.37 27.05
C VAL A 327 -12.68 4.01 26.84
N THR A 328 -13.30 2.87 27.19
CA THR A 328 -12.74 1.52 26.90
C THR A 328 -12.84 1.11 25.43
N TYR A 329 -13.71 1.72 24.64
CA TYR A 329 -13.99 1.36 23.24
C TYR A 329 -14.24 2.54 22.28
N VAL A 330 -14.10 3.79 22.73
CA VAL A 330 -14.28 5.00 21.93
C VAL A 330 -12.93 5.72 21.78
N PRO A 331 -12.51 6.10 20.56
CA PRO A 331 -11.25 6.83 20.36
C PRO A 331 -11.22 8.18 21.10
N LEU A 332 -10.02 8.60 21.50
CA LEU A 332 -9.76 9.93 22.04
C LEU A 332 -9.12 10.83 20.97
N VAL A 333 -9.45 12.11 20.98
CA VAL A 333 -8.76 13.16 20.20
C VAL A 333 -8.41 14.30 21.16
N ASN A 334 -7.15 14.71 21.19
CA ASN A 334 -6.55 15.58 22.21
C ASN A 334 -6.94 15.18 23.65
N GLY A 335 -6.93 13.87 23.92
CA GLY A 335 -7.28 13.29 25.24
C GLY A 335 -8.77 13.27 25.57
N LYS A 336 -9.66 13.71 24.67
CA LYS A 336 -11.12 13.75 24.89
C LYS A 336 -11.84 12.69 24.06
N GLU A 337 -12.82 12.00 24.66
CA GLU A 337 -13.71 11.06 23.97
C GLU A 337 -14.38 11.70 22.73
N MET A 338 -14.35 10.99 21.60
CA MET A 338 -15.08 11.38 20.41
C MET A 338 -16.60 11.23 20.59
N SER A 339 -17.36 12.22 20.11
CA SER A 339 -18.82 12.13 20.09
C SER A 339 -19.29 10.94 19.27
N GLN A 340 -20.30 10.20 19.77
CA GLN A 340 -21.04 9.20 19.01
C GLN A 340 -21.49 9.71 17.62
N THR A 341 -21.83 10.99 17.49
CA THR A 341 -22.24 11.60 16.21
C THR A 341 -21.09 11.85 15.23
N SER A 342 -19.83 11.75 15.66
CA SER A 342 -18.64 11.70 14.80
C SER A 342 -18.29 10.27 14.37
N ILE A 343 -18.90 9.24 14.96
CA ILE A 343 -18.62 7.84 14.67
C ILE A 343 -19.54 7.35 13.55
N CYS A 344 -18.94 6.99 12.42
CA CYS A 344 -19.59 6.38 11.27
C CYS A 344 -19.61 4.86 11.47
N LEU A 345 -20.80 4.26 11.39
CA LEU A 345 -20.99 2.81 11.47
C LEU A 345 -20.69 2.14 10.11
N PRO A 346 -20.22 0.89 10.07
CA PRO A 346 -20.03 0.14 8.85
C PRO A 346 -21.34 -0.30 8.19
N PRO A 347 -21.30 -0.72 6.91
CA PRO A 347 -22.44 -1.31 6.22
C PRO A 347 -22.73 -2.75 6.70
N VAL A 348 -21.71 -3.48 7.17
CA VAL A 348 -21.90 -4.68 8.00
C VAL A 348 -22.33 -4.30 9.42
N ASN A 349 -22.80 -5.27 10.21
CA ASN A 349 -23.44 -5.02 11.51
C ASN A 349 -22.53 -5.33 12.72
N CYS A 350 -21.21 -5.29 12.51
CA CYS A 350 -20.13 -5.61 13.45
C CYS A 350 -18.90 -4.71 13.20
N GLY A 351 -17.84 -4.80 14.02
CA GLY A 351 -16.65 -3.93 13.95
C GLY A 351 -15.64 -4.20 15.08
N THR A 352 -14.34 -4.22 14.79
CA THR A 352 -13.25 -4.53 15.76
C THR A 352 -12.27 -3.38 15.98
N MET A 353 -12.27 -2.39 15.09
CA MET A 353 -11.39 -1.23 15.12
C MET A 353 -12.09 0.02 14.57
N TYR A 354 -11.44 1.17 14.69
CA TYR A 354 -11.79 2.36 13.93
C TYR A 354 -10.60 2.85 13.14
N GLU A 355 -10.85 3.27 11.92
CA GLU A 355 -10.03 4.29 11.28
C GLU A 355 -10.41 5.65 11.86
N VAL A 356 -9.47 6.29 12.58
CA VAL A 356 -9.68 7.58 13.24
C VAL A 356 -9.11 8.69 12.37
N ILE A 357 -9.95 9.66 12.01
CA ILE A 357 -9.61 10.80 11.17
C ILE A 357 -9.76 12.08 11.99
N SER A 358 -8.68 12.81 12.24
CA SER A 358 -8.75 14.20 12.73
C SER A 358 -8.08 15.16 11.76
N SER A 359 -8.45 16.44 11.87
CA SER A 359 -7.88 17.51 11.04
C SER A 359 -7.32 18.63 11.90
N MET A 360 -6.24 19.26 11.45
CA MET A 360 -5.55 20.35 12.14
C MET A 360 -5.24 21.49 11.17
N ASP A 361 -5.52 22.72 11.58
CA ASP A 361 -5.04 23.93 10.90
C ASP A 361 -3.58 24.14 11.31
N ILE A 362 -2.61 24.06 10.39
CA ILE A 362 -1.19 24.08 10.77
C ILE A 362 -0.73 25.44 11.33
N SER A 363 -1.53 26.49 11.16
CA SER A 363 -1.33 27.78 11.84
C SER A 363 -1.84 27.81 13.30
N LYS A 364 -2.46 26.72 13.78
CA LYS A 364 -3.07 26.57 15.13
C LYS A 364 -2.80 25.16 15.71
N PRO A 365 -1.54 24.73 15.83
CA PRO A 365 -1.18 23.32 15.97
C PRO A 365 -1.60 22.60 17.27
N ASP A 366 -2.13 23.31 18.27
CA ASP A 366 -2.75 22.69 19.46
C ASP A 366 -4.22 22.28 19.26
N LYS A 367 -4.83 22.58 18.10
CA LYS A 367 -6.29 22.58 17.94
C LYS A 367 -6.74 21.81 16.69
N THR A 368 -7.38 20.67 16.93
CA THR A 368 -8.12 19.96 15.88
C THR A 368 -9.33 20.76 15.42
N VAL A 369 -9.55 20.80 14.11
CA VAL A 369 -10.65 21.53 13.44
C VAL A 369 -11.92 20.68 13.38
N ASP A 370 -11.78 19.38 13.15
CA ASP A 370 -12.87 18.39 13.10
C ASP A 370 -12.32 16.98 13.42
N ASN A 371 -13.21 16.02 13.62
CA ASN A 371 -12.86 14.60 13.69
C ASN A 371 -14.02 13.69 13.25
N LYS A 372 -13.69 12.55 12.66
CA LYS A 372 -14.60 11.44 12.34
C LYS A 372 -13.88 10.14 12.65
N ALA A 373 -14.61 9.13 13.12
CA ALA A 373 -14.06 7.78 13.24
C ALA A 373 -14.96 6.84 12.45
N ILE A 374 -14.34 5.92 11.72
CA ILE A 374 -15.00 4.98 10.82
C ILE A 374 -14.83 3.61 11.47
N LEU A 375 -15.88 3.10 12.13
CA LEU A 375 -15.88 1.76 12.73
C LEU A 375 -15.80 0.73 11.59
N SER A 376 -14.84 -0.20 11.68
CA SER A 376 -14.48 -1.17 10.63
C SER A 376 -13.96 -2.48 11.24
N GLU A 377 -13.62 -3.45 10.38
CA GLU A 377 -12.88 -4.66 10.78
C GLU A 377 -11.46 -4.73 10.16
N GLY A 378 -11.02 -3.63 9.54
CA GLY A 378 -9.79 -3.52 8.74
C GLY A 378 -10.10 -3.03 7.33
N GLY A 379 -9.30 -2.12 6.78
CA GLY A 379 -9.59 -1.47 5.50
C GLY A 379 -8.45 -0.55 5.04
N GLN A 380 -8.67 0.14 3.92
CA GLN A 380 -7.66 0.98 3.24
C GLN A 380 -8.26 2.32 2.80
N MET A 381 -7.41 3.25 2.34
CA MET A 381 -7.83 4.61 2.01
C MET A 381 -7.25 5.16 0.70
N TYR A 382 -8.03 6.03 0.05
CA TYR A 382 -7.57 6.94 -1.00
C TYR A 382 -8.08 8.36 -0.72
N VAL A 383 -7.23 9.36 -0.93
CA VAL A 383 -7.56 10.78 -0.68
C VAL A 383 -7.45 11.56 -1.98
N SER A 384 -8.60 11.95 -2.53
CA SER A 384 -8.68 12.91 -3.63
C SER A 384 -8.55 14.34 -3.10
N GLY A 385 -8.39 15.33 -3.98
CA GLY A 385 -8.30 16.76 -3.59
C GLY A 385 -9.54 17.38 -2.92
N LYS A 386 -10.63 16.61 -2.72
CA LYS A 386 -11.86 17.06 -2.01
C LYS A 386 -12.51 15.98 -1.12
N ASN A 387 -12.10 14.71 -1.23
CA ASN A 387 -12.75 13.59 -0.53
C ASN A 387 -11.75 12.52 -0.06
N ILE A 388 -12.05 11.90 1.06
CA ILE A 388 -11.44 10.66 1.55
C ILE A 388 -12.41 9.52 1.23
N TYR A 389 -11.89 8.44 0.67
CA TYR A 389 -12.58 7.17 0.46
C TYR A 389 -11.94 6.11 1.33
N TYR A 390 -12.68 5.59 2.30
CA TYR A 390 -12.29 4.40 3.06
C TYR A 390 -12.98 3.18 2.45
N TYR A 391 -12.25 2.07 2.30
CA TYR A 391 -12.74 0.87 1.64
C TYR A 391 -12.33 -0.44 2.33
N GLU A 392 -13.18 -1.45 2.23
CA GLU A 392 -13.08 -2.73 2.93
C GLU A 392 -13.47 -3.87 1.98
N SER A 393 -12.64 -4.91 1.87
CA SER A 393 -12.95 -6.12 1.10
C SER A 393 -13.76 -7.11 1.96
N GLU A 394 -15.06 -7.18 1.72
CA GLU A 394 -15.97 -8.08 2.44
C GLU A 394 -16.26 -9.35 1.62
N TRP A 395 -15.99 -10.53 2.20
CA TRP A 395 -16.40 -11.80 1.60
C TRP A 395 -17.90 -12.02 1.79
N GLN A 396 -18.60 -12.45 0.73
CA GLN A 396 -20.02 -12.82 0.77
C GLN A 396 -20.21 -14.32 0.47
N GLN A 397 -21.44 -14.81 0.62
CA GLN A 397 -21.73 -16.24 0.82
C GLN A 397 -21.66 -17.11 -0.45
N ASP A 398 -21.39 -16.49 -1.61
CA ASP A 398 -21.32 -17.13 -2.92
C ASP A 398 -19.90 -16.99 -3.52
N ASN A 399 -18.87 -17.07 -2.67
CA ASN A 399 -17.44 -16.72 -2.88
C ASN A 399 -17.15 -15.27 -3.34
N GLN A 400 -18.12 -14.54 -3.85
CA GLN A 400 -17.92 -13.17 -4.33
C GLN A 400 -17.31 -12.25 -3.25
N THR A 401 -16.19 -11.63 -3.58
CA THR A 401 -15.61 -10.53 -2.80
C THR A 401 -16.30 -9.22 -3.16
N VAL A 402 -16.57 -8.38 -2.17
CA VAL A 402 -17.30 -7.11 -2.34
C VAL A 402 -16.54 -5.99 -1.62
N THR A 403 -15.90 -5.10 -2.38
CA THR A 403 -15.36 -3.86 -1.83
C THR A 403 -16.51 -2.94 -1.41
N THR A 404 -16.65 -2.65 -0.11
CA THR A 404 -17.51 -1.56 0.37
C THR A 404 -16.74 -0.23 0.38
N LEU A 405 -17.45 0.88 0.21
CA LEU A 405 -16.87 2.21 -0.01
C LEU A 405 -17.58 3.24 0.87
N ARG A 406 -16.84 4.07 1.60
CA ARG A 406 -17.37 5.15 2.46
C ARG A 406 -16.70 6.48 2.13
N LYS A 407 -17.48 7.45 1.61
CA LYS A 407 -17.01 8.77 1.16
C LYS A 407 -17.18 9.83 2.26
N ILE A 408 -16.08 10.37 2.76
CA ILE A 408 -16.01 11.53 3.65
C ILE A 408 -15.49 12.73 2.84
N SER A 409 -16.32 13.75 2.59
CA SER A 409 -15.82 14.98 1.97
C SER A 409 -15.10 15.85 3.00
N TYR A 410 -14.02 16.51 2.58
CA TYR A 410 -13.29 17.46 3.41
C TYR A 410 -13.21 18.84 2.75
N ARG A 411 -13.18 19.90 3.57
CA ARG A 411 -12.91 21.27 3.11
C ARG A 411 -12.46 22.13 4.29
N LYS A 412 -11.27 22.73 4.20
CA LYS A 412 -10.68 23.56 5.28
C LYS A 412 -10.76 22.90 6.66
N GLY A 413 -10.31 21.65 6.74
CA GLY A 413 -10.36 20.80 7.92
C GLY A 413 -11.74 20.24 8.30
N LYS A 414 -12.86 20.75 7.77
CA LYS A 414 -14.19 20.22 8.12
C LYS A 414 -14.49 18.91 7.40
N LEU A 415 -14.95 17.91 8.16
CA LEU A 415 -15.13 16.51 7.73
C LEU A 415 -16.60 16.13 7.74
N LYS A 416 -17.12 15.66 6.60
CA LYS A 416 -18.54 15.30 6.44
C LYS A 416 -18.70 13.94 5.76
N ALA A 417 -19.37 13.01 6.43
CA ALA A 417 -19.85 11.79 5.77
C ALA A 417 -20.89 12.13 4.69
N VAL A 418 -20.67 11.65 3.47
CA VAL A 418 -21.50 11.99 2.29
C VAL A 418 -22.36 10.80 1.85
N ALA A 419 -21.71 9.68 1.54
CA ALA A 419 -22.35 8.52 0.93
C ALA A 419 -21.54 7.24 1.20
N GLN A 420 -22.20 6.09 1.05
CA GLN A 420 -21.51 4.80 0.97
C GLN A 420 -22.04 3.98 -0.21
N GLY A 421 -21.23 3.04 -0.69
CA GLY A 421 -21.58 2.14 -1.80
C GLY A 421 -20.83 0.82 -1.68
N LYS A 422 -20.93 -0.01 -2.73
CA LYS A 422 -20.17 -1.25 -2.88
C LYS A 422 -19.95 -1.57 -4.36
N VAL A 423 -18.85 -2.27 -4.66
CA VAL A 423 -18.52 -2.81 -5.99
C VAL A 423 -18.14 -4.29 -5.86
N LYS A 424 -18.20 -5.03 -6.97
CA LYS A 424 -17.74 -6.43 -7.03
C LYS A 424 -16.20 -6.45 -7.11
N GLY A 425 -15.60 -7.41 -6.43
CA GLY A 425 -14.15 -7.60 -6.33
C GLY A 425 -13.44 -6.78 -5.27
N TYR A 426 -12.14 -7.04 -5.13
CA TYR A 426 -11.19 -6.27 -4.33
C TYR A 426 -10.38 -5.30 -5.20
N LEU A 427 -9.80 -4.29 -4.55
CA LEU A 427 -8.78 -3.40 -5.13
C LEU A 427 -7.40 -3.97 -4.79
N ASN A 428 -6.46 -3.97 -5.74
CA ASN A 428 -5.08 -4.37 -5.47
C ASN A 428 -4.39 -3.37 -4.52
N ASP A 429 -4.53 -2.07 -4.81
CA ASP A 429 -3.81 -1.01 -4.13
C ASP A 429 -4.57 0.35 -4.16
N THR A 430 -3.90 1.42 -3.72
CA THR A 430 -4.43 2.79 -3.79
C THR A 430 -4.36 3.41 -5.20
N PHE A 431 -3.62 2.82 -6.15
CA PHE A 431 -3.60 3.25 -7.56
C PHE A 431 -4.76 2.65 -8.38
N SER A 432 -5.37 1.58 -7.91
CA SER A 432 -6.52 0.86 -8.49
C SER A 432 -7.85 1.65 -8.44
N LEU A 433 -7.88 2.85 -7.85
CA LEU A 433 -9.02 3.77 -7.90
C LEU A 433 -8.61 5.25 -8.03
N ASP A 434 -9.44 6.09 -8.63
CA ASP A 434 -9.28 7.56 -8.61
C ASP A 434 -10.61 8.33 -8.61
N GLU A 435 -10.59 9.62 -8.23
CA GLU A 435 -11.73 10.54 -8.45
C GLU A 435 -11.44 11.52 -9.58
N TYR A 436 -12.14 11.37 -10.70
CA TYR A 436 -12.04 12.27 -11.85
C TYR A 436 -13.39 12.87 -12.22
N LYS A 437 -13.42 14.19 -12.41
CA LYS A 437 -14.62 14.98 -12.74
C LYS A 437 -15.82 14.78 -11.80
N GLY A 438 -15.57 14.31 -10.57
CA GLY A 438 -16.57 14.02 -9.53
C GLY A 438 -17.14 12.59 -9.55
N ASN A 439 -16.67 11.74 -10.45
CA ASN A 439 -16.95 10.30 -10.48
C ASN A 439 -15.79 9.54 -9.83
N LEU A 440 -16.08 8.45 -9.13
CA LEU A 440 -15.07 7.51 -8.65
C LEU A 440 -14.89 6.39 -9.68
N ARG A 441 -13.67 6.11 -10.11
CA ARG A 441 -13.34 5.05 -11.07
C ARG A 441 -12.50 4.00 -10.36
N LEU A 442 -12.75 2.73 -10.62
CA LEU A 442 -12.14 1.60 -9.93
C LEU A 442 -11.81 0.48 -10.91
N PHE A 443 -10.63 -0.10 -10.77
CA PHE A 443 -10.24 -1.38 -11.36
C PHE A 443 -10.23 -2.43 -10.26
N THR A 444 -11.01 -3.51 -10.38
CA THR A 444 -11.15 -4.53 -9.32
C THR A 444 -11.07 -5.95 -9.87
N THR A 445 -10.56 -6.88 -9.05
CA THR A 445 -10.46 -8.31 -9.37
C THR A 445 -11.44 -9.12 -8.51
N ASN A 446 -12.07 -10.15 -9.09
CA ASN A 446 -13.01 -11.04 -8.43
C ASN A 446 -13.06 -12.40 -9.13
N ASP A 447 -12.79 -13.50 -8.42
CA ASP A 447 -12.91 -14.88 -8.93
C ASP A 447 -12.29 -15.02 -10.34
N ASP A 448 -11.02 -14.61 -10.43
CA ASP A 448 -10.18 -14.60 -11.64
C ASP A 448 -10.75 -13.79 -12.83
N GLU A 449 -11.65 -12.83 -12.57
CA GLU A 449 -12.08 -11.81 -13.53
C GLU A 449 -11.76 -10.39 -13.07
N ASN A 450 -11.44 -9.52 -14.02
CA ASN A 450 -11.18 -8.11 -13.78
C ASN A 450 -12.34 -7.23 -14.27
N LEU A 451 -12.54 -6.10 -13.58
CA LEU A 451 -13.67 -5.20 -13.77
C LEU A 451 -13.22 -3.74 -13.82
N VAL A 452 -13.87 -2.94 -14.68
CA VAL A 452 -13.78 -1.47 -14.67
C VAL A 452 -15.12 -0.91 -14.21
N THR A 453 -15.20 -0.40 -12.97
CA THR A 453 -16.42 0.19 -12.42
C THR A 453 -16.31 1.72 -12.37
N ILE A 454 -17.39 2.42 -12.74
CA ILE A 454 -17.50 3.88 -12.57
C ILE A 454 -18.74 4.19 -11.71
N LEU A 455 -18.53 4.96 -10.65
CA LEU A 455 -19.55 5.41 -9.71
C LEU A 455 -19.72 6.93 -9.75
N ASP A 456 -20.93 7.41 -9.47
CA ASP A 456 -21.22 8.85 -9.35
C ASP A 456 -20.75 9.44 -8.00
N LYS A 457 -20.96 10.75 -7.84
CA LYS A 457 -20.67 11.51 -6.61
C LYS A 457 -21.36 10.98 -5.33
N LYS A 458 -22.38 10.12 -5.43
CA LYS A 458 -23.09 9.44 -4.33
C LYS A 458 -22.69 7.96 -4.18
N LEU A 459 -21.73 7.44 -4.94
CA LEU A 459 -21.38 6.02 -5.02
C LEU A 459 -22.52 5.14 -5.58
N ASP A 460 -23.31 5.67 -6.53
CA ASP A 460 -24.21 4.90 -7.39
C ASP A 460 -23.50 4.45 -8.69
N LYS A 461 -23.63 3.18 -9.09
CA LYS A 461 -22.96 2.64 -10.29
C LYS A 461 -23.53 3.29 -11.56
N ILE A 462 -22.66 3.96 -12.33
CA ILE A 462 -22.98 4.52 -13.64
C ILE A 462 -22.79 3.44 -14.71
N SER A 463 -21.62 2.80 -14.72
CA SER A 463 -21.24 1.77 -15.69
C SER A 463 -20.35 0.69 -15.08
N SER A 464 -20.22 -0.41 -15.80
CA SER A 464 -19.32 -1.52 -15.53
C SER A 464 -18.77 -2.05 -16.86
N ILE A 465 -17.50 -2.43 -16.89
CA ILE A 465 -16.97 -3.45 -17.82
C ILE A 465 -16.56 -4.63 -16.92
N GLU A 466 -16.92 -5.85 -17.30
CA GLU A 466 -16.75 -7.07 -16.48
C GLU A 466 -16.19 -8.18 -17.40
N ASN A 467 -15.78 -9.34 -16.86
CA ASN A 467 -15.19 -10.45 -17.62
C ASN A 467 -13.87 -10.08 -18.35
N LEU A 468 -13.08 -9.15 -17.83
CA LEU A 468 -11.77 -8.77 -18.40
C LEU A 468 -10.68 -9.72 -17.89
N ALA A 469 -9.76 -10.12 -18.79
CA ALA A 469 -8.56 -10.90 -18.45
C ALA A 469 -8.85 -12.09 -17.52
N LYS A 470 -9.64 -13.06 -18.01
CA LYS A 470 -10.03 -14.24 -17.22
C LYS A 470 -8.82 -15.15 -16.95
N GLY A 471 -8.61 -15.51 -15.69
CA GLY A 471 -7.42 -16.24 -15.20
C GLY A 471 -6.38 -15.33 -14.55
N GLU A 472 -6.39 -14.03 -14.88
CA GLU A 472 -5.37 -13.08 -14.48
C GLU A 472 -5.89 -12.15 -13.35
N SER A 473 -5.01 -11.61 -12.51
CA SER A 473 -5.36 -10.61 -11.48
C SER A 473 -4.71 -9.25 -11.76
N ILE A 474 -5.36 -8.13 -11.41
CA ILE A 474 -4.77 -6.79 -11.55
C ILE A 474 -3.54 -6.66 -10.64
N TYR A 475 -2.37 -6.44 -11.25
CA TYR A 475 -1.09 -6.31 -10.55
C TYR A 475 -0.71 -4.84 -10.33
N SER A 476 -1.00 -3.96 -11.29
CA SER A 476 -0.78 -2.51 -11.15
C SER A 476 -1.78 -1.69 -11.96
N ALA A 477 -1.94 -0.42 -11.59
CA ALA A 477 -2.91 0.50 -12.18
C ALA A 477 -2.39 1.95 -12.20
N ARG A 478 -2.87 2.77 -13.13
CA ARG A 478 -2.69 4.23 -13.10
C ARG A 478 -3.77 4.95 -13.93
N PHE A 479 -4.24 6.10 -13.45
CA PHE A 479 -5.28 6.91 -14.11
C PHE A 479 -4.75 8.29 -14.53
N MET A 480 -4.95 8.70 -15.79
CA MET A 480 -4.61 10.04 -16.30
C MET A 480 -5.78 10.65 -17.05
N LYS A 481 -6.31 11.76 -16.53
CA LYS A 481 -7.41 12.53 -17.13
C LYS A 481 -8.56 11.58 -17.52
N GLU A 482 -8.79 11.38 -18.80
CA GLU A 482 -9.88 10.57 -19.38
C GLU A 482 -9.43 9.16 -19.81
N ALA A 483 -8.24 8.74 -19.40
CA ALA A 483 -7.71 7.39 -19.62
C ALA A 483 -7.38 6.70 -18.30
N GLY A 484 -7.39 5.38 -18.32
CA GLY A 484 -6.81 4.54 -17.28
C GLY A 484 -6.05 3.37 -17.91
N TYR A 485 -5.04 2.89 -17.20
CA TYR A 485 -4.17 1.80 -17.62
C TYR A 485 -4.04 0.82 -16.45
N PHE A 486 -4.02 -0.47 -16.75
CA PHE A 486 -3.77 -1.51 -15.75
C PHE A 486 -3.05 -2.70 -16.37
N VAL A 487 -2.31 -3.41 -15.55
CA VAL A 487 -1.60 -4.65 -15.90
C VAL A 487 -2.26 -5.80 -15.16
N THR A 488 -2.43 -6.94 -15.82
CA THR A 488 -2.90 -8.19 -15.21
C THR A 488 -1.90 -9.32 -15.40
N TYR A 489 -1.70 -10.13 -14.36
CA TYR A 489 -0.70 -11.19 -14.36
C TYR A 489 -1.30 -12.58 -14.13
N GLU A 490 -0.71 -13.56 -14.82
CA GLU A 490 -0.80 -15.01 -14.56
C GLU A 490 0.51 -15.66 -15.03
N GLN A 491 0.91 -15.38 -16.29
CA GLN A 491 2.22 -15.75 -16.87
C GLN A 491 2.78 -14.75 -17.90
N VAL A 492 1.95 -14.03 -18.68
CA VAL A 492 2.40 -13.03 -19.68
C VAL A 492 1.44 -11.84 -19.71
N ASP A 493 1.91 -10.72 -19.17
CA ASP A 493 1.15 -9.49 -18.89
C ASP A 493 0.57 -8.80 -20.12
N PRO A 494 -0.73 -8.48 -20.14
CA PRO A 494 -1.31 -7.48 -21.01
C PRO A 494 -1.44 -6.14 -20.26
N LEU A 495 -0.70 -5.12 -20.70
CA LEU A 495 -1.02 -3.73 -20.37
C LEU A 495 -2.29 -3.32 -21.13
N PHE A 496 -3.38 -3.13 -20.39
CA PHE A 496 -4.65 -2.65 -20.92
C PHE A 496 -4.70 -1.12 -20.95
N SER A 497 -5.29 -0.56 -22.02
CA SER A 497 -5.66 0.85 -22.10
C SER A 497 -7.17 1.03 -22.11
N VAL A 498 -7.68 2.00 -21.35
CA VAL A 498 -9.12 2.21 -21.12
C VAL A 498 -9.53 3.65 -21.41
N ASP A 499 -10.53 3.81 -22.28
CA ASP A 499 -11.29 5.06 -22.46
C ASP A 499 -12.26 5.24 -21.30
N LEU A 500 -12.05 6.29 -20.52
CA LEU A 500 -12.85 6.70 -19.38
C LEU A 500 -13.43 8.12 -19.60
N SER A 501 -13.45 8.61 -20.84
CA SER A 501 -13.99 9.94 -21.21
C SER A 501 -15.50 10.04 -21.03
N ASN A 502 -16.23 8.97 -21.38
CA ASN A 502 -17.67 8.84 -21.17
C ASN A 502 -17.96 7.88 -20.00
N PRO A 503 -18.39 8.39 -18.83
CA PRO A 503 -18.66 7.55 -17.66
C PRO A 503 -19.90 6.66 -17.78
N GLU A 504 -20.75 6.85 -18.80
CA GLU A 504 -21.87 5.93 -19.10
C GLU A 504 -21.47 4.81 -20.07
N LYS A 505 -20.34 4.96 -20.77
CA LYS A 505 -19.87 4.00 -21.79
C LYS A 505 -18.33 3.99 -21.92
N PRO A 506 -17.60 3.61 -20.86
CA PRO A 506 -16.16 3.37 -20.95
C PRO A 506 -15.87 2.19 -21.90
N LYS A 507 -14.63 2.08 -22.38
CA LYS A 507 -14.21 1.02 -23.30
C LYS A 507 -12.77 0.61 -23.04
N ILE A 508 -12.47 -0.68 -23.20
CA ILE A 508 -11.10 -1.11 -23.49
C ILE A 508 -10.75 -0.64 -24.90
N LEU A 509 -9.58 -0.02 -25.06
CA LEU A 509 -9.09 0.50 -26.34
C LEU A 509 -8.08 -0.45 -26.98
N GLY A 510 -7.12 -0.93 -26.20
CA GLY A 510 -6.07 -1.85 -26.65
C GLY A 510 -5.58 -2.77 -25.54
N LYS A 511 -4.74 -3.72 -25.92
CA LYS A 511 -3.97 -4.59 -25.02
C LYS A 511 -2.58 -4.74 -25.62
N LEU A 512 -1.53 -4.41 -24.87
CA LEU A 512 -0.15 -4.65 -25.25
C LEU A 512 0.39 -5.80 -24.40
N LYS A 513 0.72 -6.94 -25.02
CA LYS A 513 1.44 -8.01 -24.31
C LYS A 513 2.91 -7.61 -24.12
N ILE A 514 3.43 -7.84 -22.92
CA ILE A 514 4.85 -7.68 -22.57
C ILE A 514 5.33 -8.91 -21.78
N PRO A 515 6.60 -9.33 -21.92
CA PRO A 515 7.22 -10.26 -20.99
C PRO A 515 7.59 -9.51 -19.71
N GLY A 516 7.23 -10.09 -18.56
CA GLY A 516 7.44 -9.51 -17.24
C GLY A 516 6.44 -8.39 -16.88
N PHE A 517 6.13 -8.31 -15.58
CA PHE A 517 5.10 -7.43 -15.03
C PHE A 517 5.66 -6.08 -14.59
N SER A 518 4.84 -5.02 -14.73
CA SER A 518 5.12 -3.72 -14.11
C SER A 518 4.41 -3.63 -12.76
N GLU A 519 5.17 -3.50 -11.68
CA GLU A 519 4.67 -3.31 -10.32
C GLU A 519 4.25 -1.85 -10.09
N TYR A 520 5.02 -0.93 -10.69
CA TYR A 520 4.82 0.50 -10.59
C TYR A 520 4.65 1.13 -11.98
N LEU A 521 3.64 2.01 -12.12
CA LEU A 521 3.34 2.77 -13.33
C LEU A 521 3.36 4.28 -13.01
N HIS A 522 3.93 5.13 -13.87
CA HIS A 522 3.96 6.60 -13.68
C HIS A 522 3.86 7.34 -15.03
N PHE A 523 3.08 8.42 -15.11
CA PHE A 523 2.96 9.20 -16.35
C PHE A 523 4.16 10.13 -16.52
N TYR A 524 4.94 9.91 -17.58
CA TYR A 524 6.17 10.65 -17.86
C TYR A 524 5.90 11.74 -18.92
N GLY A 525 4.88 12.55 -18.66
CA GLY A 525 4.26 13.47 -19.62
C GLY A 525 2.86 13.03 -20.06
N GLU A 526 2.34 13.67 -21.10
CA GLU A 526 0.98 13.38 -21.62
C GLU A 526 0.92 12.18 -22.57
N ASP A 527 2.07 11.81 -23.15
CA ASP A 527 2.23 10.87 -24.25
C ASP A 527 3.11 9.66 -23.91
N LYS A 528 3.63 9.58 -22.68
CA LYS A 528 4.51 8.50 -22.19
C LYS A 528 4.09 7.98 -20.82
N LEU A 529 4.24 6.67 -20.64
CA LEU A 529 4.03 5.97 -19.36
C LEU A 529 5.30 5.17 -19.04
N LEU A 530 5.88 5.43 -17.88
CA LEU A 530 6.99 4.66 -17.30
C LEU A 530 6.43 3.47 -16.52
N GLY A 531 6.92 2.27 -16.80
CA GLY A 531 6.76 1.08 -15.97
C GLY A 531 8.08 0.72 -15.28
N ILE A 532 7.99 0.29 -14.01
CA ILE A 532 9.08 -0.36 -13.27
C ILE A 532 8.52 -1.64 -12.64
N GLY A 533 9.25 -2.75 -12.75
CA GLY A 533 8.88 -4.05 -12.20
C GLY A 533 9.95 -5.09 -12.50
N MET A 534 9.55 -6.29 -12.91
CA MET A 534 10.47 -7.43 -13.11
C MET A 534 10.37 -8.02 -14.52
N SER A 535 11.51 -8.39 -15.12
CA SER A 535 11.55 -9.21 -16.34
C SER A 535 11.44 -10.68 -15.97
N THR A 536 10.73 -11.48 -16.78
CA THR A 536 10.56 -12.92 -16.57
C THR A 536 10.70 -13.66 -17.89
N ASP A 537 11.47 -14.75 -17.91
CA ASP A 537 11.56 -15.65 -19.06
C ASP A 537 10.22 -16.38 -19.30
N GLU A 538 9.67 -16.29 -20.52
CA GLU A 538 8.35 -16.83 -20.86
C GLU A 538 8.28 -18.38 -20.83
N GLU A 539 9.40 -19.10 -20.98
CA GLU A 539 9.40 -20.58 -20.94
C GLU A 539 9.49 -21.15 -19.51
N SER A 540 10.15 -20.45 -18.58
CA SER A 540 10.44 -20.96 -17.23
C SER A 540 9.83 -20.16 -16.08
N GLY A 541 9.31 -18.96 -16.33
CA GLY A 541 8.79 -18.05 -15.31
C GLY A 541 9.86 -17.50 -14.35
N VAL A 542 11.14 -17.69 -14.66
CA VAL A 542 12.24 -17.22 -13.82
C VAL A 542 12.45 -15.72 -14.02
N SER A 543 12.49 -14.98 -12.90
CA SER A 543 12.84 -13.55 -12.89
C SER A 543 14.27 -13.33 -13.39
N GLU A 544 14.42 -12.50 -14.42
CA GLU A 544 15.71 -12.15 -15.02
C GLU A 544 16.33 -10.88 -14.43
N GLY A 545 15.54 -10.07 -13.71
CA GLY A 545 16.00 -8.84 -13.05
C GLY A 545 14.98 -7.69 -13.11
N VAL A 546 15.30 -6.55 -12.51
CA VAL A 546 14.41 -5.36 -12.52
C VAL A 546 14.27 -4.83 -13.95
N LYS A 547 13.03 -4.73 -14.43
CA LYS A 547 12.65 -4.21 -15.75
C LYS A 547 12.16 -2.76 -15.64
N ILE A 548 12.68 -1.89 -16.49
CA ILE A 548 12.27 -0.49 -16.66
C ILE A 548 11.82 -0.32 -18.10
N THR A 549 10.58 0.14 -18.30
CA THR A 549 9.95 0.23 -19.61
C THR A 549 9.36 1.61 -19.85
N MET A 550 9.58 2.17 -21.04
CA MET A 550 8.85 3.35 -21.51
C MET A 550 7.80 2.89 -22.51
N PHE A 551 6.54 3.23 -22.26
CA PHE A 551 5.42 2.98 -23.17
C PHE A 551 5.03 4.27 -23.90
N ASP A 552 4.89 4.19 -25.22
CA ASP A 552 4.23 5.25 -26.00
C ASP A 552 2.72 5.11 -25.87
N ILE A 553 2.08 6.14 -25.32
CA ILE A 553 0.62 6.23 -25.13
C ILE A 553 -0.01 7.38 -25.94
N THR A 554 0.71 7.92 -26.94
CA THR A 554 0.22 8.97 -27.85
C THR A 554 -1.08 8.57 -28.53
N ASP A 555 -1.15 7.34 -29.07
CA ASP A 555 -2.40 6.71 -29.46
C ASP A 555 -2.78 5.64 -28.42
N ARG A 556 -3.88 5.89 -27.70
CA ARG A 556 -4.36 5.00 -26.64
C ARG A 556 -4.99 3.70 -27.18
N THR A 557 -5.23 3.60 -28.47
CA THR A 557 -5.70 2.37 -29.15
C THR A 557 -4.54 1.48 -29.61
N ASP A 558 -3.34 2.03 -29.73
CA ASP A 558 -2.15 1.38 -30.29
C ASP A 558 -0.91 1.71 -29.41
N VAL A 559 -1.05 1.41 -28.12
CA VAL A 559 -0.02 1.58 -27.07
C VAL A 559 1.12 0.60 -27.31
N LYS A 560 2.37 1.08 -27.20
CA LYS A 560 3.57 0.29 -27.55
C LYS A 560 4.63 0.34 -26.46
N GLU A 561 5.33 -0.78 -26.26
CA GLU A 561 6.63 -0.81 -25.61
C GLU A 561 7.61 -0.04 -26.52
N GLU A 562 7.98 1.18 -26.12
CA GLU A 562 8.84 2.06 -26.90
C GLU A 562 10.33 1.77 -26.63
N SER A 563 10.64 1.41 -25.39
CA SER A 563 11.97 1.03 -24.95
C SER A 563 11.92 0.25 -23.65
N THR A 564 12.85 -0.68 -23.45
CA THR A 564 13.01 -1.46 -22.22
C THR A 564 14.49 -1.59 -21.86
N LEU A 565 14.79 -1.48 -20.56
CA LEU A 565 16.06 -1.77 -19.93
C LEU A 565 15.82 -2.82 -18.85
N VAL A 566 16.66 -3.86 -18.79
CA VAL A 566 16.66 -4.86 -17.72
C VAL A 566 17.98 -4.71 -16.94
N LEU A 567 17.89 -4.74 -15.61
CA LEU A 567 19.02 -4.73 -14.68
C LEU A 567 19.12 -6.11 -14.04
N ASP A 568 19.93 -6.98 -14.64
CA ASP A 568 20.02 -8.43 -14.39
C ASP A 568 20.71 -8.81 -13.07
N ASP A 569 21.35 -7.84 -12.43
CA ASP A 569 21.95 -7.92 -11.10
C ASP A 569 21.00 -7.46 -9.97
N LEU A 570 19.84 -6.87 -10.29
CA LEU A 570 18.84 -6.43 -9.32
C LEU A 570 17.67 -7.41 -9.25
N TYR A 571 17.43 -8.00 -8.09
CA TYR A 571 16.39 -9.02 -7.87
C TYR A 571 15.06 -8.46 -7.33
N GLY A 572 14.92 -7.13 -7.23
CA GLY A 572 13.70 -6.44 -6.80
C GLY A 572 13.93 -4.95 -6.58
N THR A 573 12.87 -4.16 -6.39
CA THR A 573 12.94 -2.71 -6.19
C THR A 573 11.96 -2.20 -5.13
N ASN A 574 12.35 -1.15 -4.40
CA ASN A 574 11.45 -0.43 -3.49
C ASN A 574 10.28 0.27 -4.21
N ALA A 575 10.36 0.46 -5.54
CA ALA A 575 9.28 1.05 -6.33
C ALA A 575 7.94 0.28 -6.25
N ALA A 576 8.01 -1.04 -6.01
CA ALA A 576 6.86 -1.92 -5.86
C ALA A 576 6.07 -1.72 -4.56
N TYR A 577 6.74 -1.26 -3.49
CA TYR A 577 6.18 -1.21 -2.13
C TYR A 577 6.04 0.23 -1.60
N ASP A 578 6.95 1.12 -1.99
CA ASP A 578 6.94 2.53 -1.61
C ASP A 578 7.25 3.41 -2.82
N TYR A 579 6.20 3.88 -3.49
CA TYR A 579 6.30 4.79 -4.62
C TYR A 579 6.96 6.13 -4.27
N LYS A 580 7.02 6.54 -2.99
CA LYS A 580 7.75 7.75 -2.57
C LYS A 580 9.27 7.60 -2.74
N SER A 581 9.78 6.38 -2.85
CA SER A 581 11.19 6.11 -3.19
C SER A 581 11.55 6.44 -4.64
N VAL A 582 10.55 6.55 -5.54
CA VAL A 582 10.77 6.78 -6.97
C VAL A 582 10.76 8.28 -7.28
N LEU A 583 11.93 8.79 -7.67
CA LEU A 583 12.09 10.07 -8.34
C LEU A 583 11.69 9.90 -9.81
N ALA A 584 10.70 10.65 -10.28
CA ALA A 584 10.27 10.63 -11.68
C ALA A 584 9.97 12.06 -12.15
N ASP A 585 10.99 12.74 -12.65
CA ASP A 585 10.86 14.09 -13.19
C ASP A 585 11.04 14.11 -14.70
N GLN A 586 9.95 14.39 -15.42
CA GLN A 586 9.95 14.57 -16.87
C GLN A 586 10.72 15.85 -17.27
N GLN A 587 10.73 16.90 -16.44
CA GLN A 587 11.26 18.22 -16.82
C GLN A 587 12.79 18.23 -16.89
N LYS A 588 13.49 17.74 -15.85
CA LYS A 588 14.93 17.44 -15.93
C LYS A 588 15.24 16.16 -16.69
N ASN A 589 14.22 15.36 -17.01
CA ASN A 589 14.33 14.04 -17.63
C ASN A 589 15.19 13.08 -16.78
N ARG A 590 14.76 12.81 -15.54
CA ARG A 590 15.45 11.95 -14.57
C ARG A 590 14.48 10.96 -13.94
N ILE A 591 14.92 9.70 -13.89
CA ILE A 591 14.21 8.58 -13.27
C ILE A 591 15.16 7.96 -12.26
N GLY A 592 14.82 7.98 -10.98
CA GLY A 592 15.66 7.48 -9.90
C GLY A 592 14.91 6.56 -8.94
N PHE A 593 15.52 5.44 -8.55
CA PHE A 593 14.94 4.42 -7.68
C PHE A 593 16.05 3.55 -7.06
N SER A 594 15.77 2.86 -5.95
CA SER A 594 16.67 1.81 -5.44
C SER A 594 16.19 0.40 -5.77
N GLY A 595 17.13 -0.53 -5.87
CA GLY A 595 16.88 -1.95 -6.04
C GLY A 595 17.90 -2.81 -5.30
N TYR A 596 17.56 -4.07 -5.09
CA TYR A 596 18.33 -4.99 -4.27
C TYR A 596 19.30 -5.82 -5.12
N SER A 597 20.59 -5.72 -4.83
CA SER A 597 21.66 -6.48 -5.50
C SER A 597 22.28 -7.53 -4.58
N GLN A 598 23.19 -8.37 -5.10
CA GLN A 598 23.91 -9.36 -4.28
C GLN A 598 24.82 -8.74 -3.19
N ASN A 599 25.18 -7.46 -3.31
CA ASN A 599 26.06 -6.79 -2.36
C ASN A 599 25.29 -5.94 -1.33
N GLY A 600 24.17 -5.34 -1.74
CA GLY A 600 23.39 -4.40 -0.94
C GLY A 600 22.29 -3.70 -1.75
N GLU A 601 21.70 -2.63 -1.20
CA GLU A 601 20.84 -1.74 -1.99
C GLU A 601 21.68 -0.87 -2.94
N THR A 602 21.27 -0.82 -4.20
CA THR A 602 21.86 -0.03 -5.27
C THR A 602 20.88 1.07 -5.66
N TYR A 603 21.33 2.33 -5.76
CA TYR A 603 20.52 3.41 -6.32
C TYR A 603 20.87 3.63 -7.79
N CYS A 604 19.84 3.67 -8.63
CA CYS A 604 19.95 3.96 -10.06
C CYS A 604 19.44 5.37 -10.35
N LEU A 605 20.16 6.13 -11.17
CA LEU A 605 19.67 7.34 -11.83
C LEU A 605 19.77 7.14 -13.34
N LEU A 606 18.64 7.23 -14.04
CA LEU A 606 18.51 7.07 -15.48
C LEU A 606 18.02 8.38 -16.13
N THR A 607 18.31 8.54 -17.41
CA THR A 607 17.66 9.51 -18.31
C THR A 607 17.07 8.78 -19.51
N TYR A 608 16.05 9.36 -20.15
CA TYR A 608 15.40 8.76 -21.31
C TYR A 608 15.66 9.55 -22.60
N ASN A 609 16.40 8.96 -23.53
CA ASN A 609 16.68 9.56 -24.84
C ASN A 609 15.57 9.20 -25.83
N GLY A 610 14.49 9.99 -25.83
CA GLY A 610 13.32 9.80 -26.70
C GLY A 610 13.57 9.95 -28.21
N LYS A 611 14.76 10.39 -28.65
CA LYS A 611 15.15 10.37 -30.08
C LYS A 611 15.69 9.02 -30.50
N GLU A 612 16.48 8.39 -29.64
CA GLU A 612 17.06 7.06 -29.86
C GLU A 612 16.21 5.93 -29.26
N LYS A 613 15.12 6.27 -28.56
CA LYS A 613 14.19 5.35 -27.87
C LYS A 613 14.95 4.40 -26.94
N LYS A 614 15.78 4.95 -26.06
CA LYS A 614 16.63 4.20 -25.11
C LYS A 614 16.71 4.88 -23.75
N PHE A 615 16.87 4.09 -22.70
CA PHE A 615 17.36 4.56 -21.41
C PHE A 615 18.89 4.69 -21.44
N GLU A 616 19.42 5.67 -20.71
CA GLU A 616 20.86 5.83 -20.46
C GLU A 616 21.09 5.92 -18.94
N THR A 617 21.97 5.09 -18.40
CA THR A 617 22.33 5.09 -16.98
C THR A 617 23.33 6.20 -16.68
N ILE A 618 22.98 7.09 -15.76
CA ILE A 618 23.85 8.15 -15.25
C ILE A 618 24.54 7.68 -13.97
N LEU A 619 23.78 7.12 -13.03
CA LEU A 619 24.27 6.56 -11.77
C LEU A 619 23.78 5.13 -11.60
N LYS A 620 24.65 4.25 -11.11
CA LYS A 620 24.29 2.94 -10.56
C LYS A 620 25.33 2.52 -9.54
N GLU A 621 25.12 2.90 -8.29
CA GLU A 621 26.08 2.71 -7.20
C GLU A 621 25.43 1.98 -6.02
N GLU A 622 26.21 1.14 -5.35
CA GLU A 622 25.86 0.56 -4.05
C GLU A 622 25.90 1.65 -2.99
N ILE A 623 24.80 1.86 -2.28
CA ILE A 623 24.66 3.01 -1.37
C ILE A 623 25.11 2.64 0.03
N SER A 624 25.93 3.51 0.61
CA SER A 624 26.44 3.34 1.96
C SER A 624 25.29 3.40 2.97
N GLY A 625 25.01 2.31 3.69
CA GLY A 625 24.04 2.29 4.78
C GLY A 625 23.27 0.98 4.92
N ASN A 626 22.32 0.97 5.85
CA ASN A 626 21.30 -0.09 5.98
C ASN A 626 20.13 0.48 6.80
N THR A 627 19.08 0.94 6.10
CA THR A 627 17.87 1.46 6.74
C THR A 627 16.66 0.57 6.40
N SER A 628 15.74 0.46 7.37
CA SER A 628 14.45 -0.21 7.17
C SER A 628 13.36 0.73 6.65
N GLN A 629 13.71 1.92 6.19
CA GLN A 629 12.79 2.96 5.73
C GLN A 629 12.81 3.16 4.20
N GLY A 630 13.69 2.45 3.49
CA GLY A 630 13.94 2.60 2.06
C GLY A 630 14.81 3.83 1.76
N ILE A 631 15.47 3.80 0.60
CA ILE A 631 16.30 4.91 0.12
C ILE A 631 15.42 6.01 -0.49
N ARG A 632 15.90 7.27 -0.44
CA ARG A 632 15.34 8.40 -1.18
C ARG A 632 16.39 9.03 -2.09
N GLY A 633 15.98 9.45 -3.28
CA GLY A 633 16.74 10.39 -4.10
C GLY A 633 16.01 11.73 -4.15
N ILE A 634 16.65 12.79 -3.66
CA ILE A 634 16.13 14.16 -3.65
C ILE A 634 17.15 15.03 -4.38
N TYR A 635 16.72 15.92 -5.28
CA TYR A 635 17.64 16.87 -5.92
C TYR A 635 17.37 18.32 -5.51
N ILE A 636 18.45 19.10 -5.49
CA ILE A 636 18.43 20.57 -5.40
C ILE A 636 19.37 21.08 -6.50
N GLU A 637 18.83 21.91 -7.38
CA GLU A 637 19.40 22.25 -8.68
C GLU A 637 19.89 20.99 -9.40
N ASP A 638 21.14 20.92 -9.85
CA ASP A 638 21.69 19.79 -10.63
C ASP A 638 22.49 18.80 -9.76
N THR A 639 22.25 18.78 -8.45
CA THR A 639 22.84 17.83 -7.49
C THR A 639 21.77 16.91 -6.90
N LEU A 640 21.95 15.60 -7.08
CA LEU A 640 21.17 14.54 -6.46
C LEU A 640 21.78 14.21 -5.10
N TYR A 641 20.94 14.08 -4.08
CA TYR A 641 21.27 13.59 -2.75
C TYR A 641 20.55 12.26 -2.55
N VAL A 642 21.32 11.18 -2.46
CA VAL A 642 20.83 9.83 -2.14
C VAL A 642 20.92 9.64 -0.63
N ILE A 643 19.80 9.30 -0.01
CA ILE A 643 19.61 9.32 1.44
C ILE A 643 19.24 7.91 1.90
N SER A 644 20.09 7.33 2.76
CA SER A 644 19.97 5.98 3.31
C SER A 644 20.13 6.03 4.83
N GLY A 645 19.01 6.23 5.54
CA GLY A 645 19.01 6.36 6.99
C GLY A 645 19.79 7.60 7.46
N ASN A 646 20.81 7.39 8.30
CA ASN A 646 21.73 8.44 8.75
C ASN A 646 22.82 8.83 7.71
N ILE A 647 22.81 8.31 6.48
CA ILE A 647 23.82 8.62 5.45
C ILE A 647 23.21 9.40 4.29
N ILE A 648 23.93 10.43 3.82
CA ILE A 648 23.61 11.20 2.61
C ILE A 648 24.84 11.20 1.69
N GLU A 649 24.66 10.78 0.44
CA GLU A 649 25.68 10.80 -0.61
C GLU A 649 25.23 11.73 -1.75
N ALA A 650 26.03 12.72 -2.13
CA ALA A 650 25.70 13.71 -3.16
C ALA A 650 26.39 13.40 -4.50
N TYR A 651 25.68 13.59 -5.60
CA TYR A 651 26.11 13.28 -6.96
C TYR A 651 25.70 14.37 -7.95
N ASP A 652 26.57 14.66 -8.90
CA ASP A 652 26.27 15.47 -10.09
C ASP A 652 25.27 14.74 -11.01
N MET A 653 24.14 15.39 -11.34
CA MET A 653 23.00 14.75 -12.02
C MET A 653 23.18 14.49 -13.52
N ASP A 654 24.28 14.96 -14.12
CA ASP A 654 24.59 14.78 -15.55
C ASP A 654 25.72 13.78 -15.76
N THR A 655 26.64 13.66 -14.81
CA THR A 655 27.83 12.80 -14.89
C THR A 655 27.79 11.60 -13.95
N GLY A 656 26.85 11.55 -13.00
CA GLY A 656 26.77 10.50 -11.97
C GLY A 656 27.92 10.52 -10.97
N LYS A 657 28.76 11.56 -11.00
CA LYS A 657 29.96 11.61 -10.18
C LYS A 657 29.63 12.08 -8.76
N LYS A 658 30.01 11.30 -7.75
CA LYS A 658 29.91 11.68 -6.33
C LYS A 658 30.68 13.00 -6.06
N THR A 659 30.02 13.98 -5.46
CA THR A 659 30.55 15.31 -5.12
C THR A 659 30.85 15.48 -3.64
N GLY A 660 30.16 14.75 -2.76
CA GLY A 660 30.37 14.76 -1.31
C GLY A 660 29.51 13.72 -0.59
N ASP A 661 29.68 13.61 0.72
CA ASP A 661 28.91 12.74 1.62
C ASP A 661 28.96 13.21 3.08
N ILE A 662 27.98 12.76 3.88
CA ILE A 662 27.92 12.96 5.33
C ILE A 662 27.27 11.76 6.03
N ILE A 663 27.68 11.51 7.27
CA ILE A 663 27.03 10.63 8.24
C ILE A 663 26.51 11.49 9.39
N LEU A 664 25.24 11.31 9.76
CA LEU A 664 24.46 12.12 10.71
C LEU A 664 24.49 11.59 12.15
#